data_AF-A0A4S4EPC6-F1
#
_entry.id   AF-A0A4S4EPC6-F1
#
_cell.length_a   1.000
_cell.length_b   1.000
_cell.length_c   1.000
_cell.angle_alpha   90.00
_cell.angle_beta   90.00
_cell.angle_gamma   90.00
#
_symmetry.space_group_name_H-M   'P 1'
#
loop_
_entity.id
_entity.type
_entity.pdbx_description
1 polymer ?
#
loop_
_entity_poly.entity_id
_entity_poly.type
_entity_poly.pdbx_seq_one_letter_code
_entity_poly.pdbx_strand_id
1 'polypeptide(L)'
;MRNHCRSTKLLSKLYWFIFFISLLCIFYAFIYSSSRECKNEDHHLISPSQLNPVQQNAKNPENPKKIKQDPKNPENSEKVQQNPTHPEKTQLHHIVFGIAASAKLWNRRKNYIKLWWRPKEMRGYVWLDKPVKDYGCDYNSSLPPLKISSDTSKFKYTNPKGDRSAIRISRIVSETLRLSLEDARWFVMGDDDTVFVPDNLVRVLKKYDHNQFYYIGSSSESHLQNINFSYNMAYGGGGFAISYPLAKALARMQDRCIERYPKLYGSDDRIQACMAELGVPLTKEVGFHQLDLYGNIFGLLTAHPIAPLVSLHHLDVVDPIFPNVDQVRALKRLKLPIKLDSAGLMQQSICYDKSKKWTVSVSWGYAVQILQPTVAARAMEKPARTFLNWYKNADHTAFTFNTRPVSRNHCWRPFVYVLSNALYNPSTNQTATEYIRYRASDPKKCKSNMADPSSIHRVEVYKKPDPYMWDKAARRNCCRILPTKKKNTIVIEVAYRHRSQKKSTLTLTLTLTLNLTTQPQLALEVSACRTDSCLYQVSYGDGSFTVGDFATEKLSFGNSGSVNNVAIGCGHDNEGLFVASAGLLGLGGGTLSLTSQLKASSFSYCLVDRDSTGSSSTLEFNSATPGDSVTAPLLRNSQIRTYRYVALTGMSVGGQPLALSPSVFDVDTTGRGGVIVDSGTAVTRLKTQVYNSLRDSFAKMTQNLPSTSGFSIFDTCYDLSSKQTVSIPTVSFHFSGGKTLSLRPQNYLIPVDSAGKFCFAFAPTDGSLSIIGNIQQQGTRVSYDLANSLVAFSPNKC
;
A
#
# COMPACT_ATOMS: atom_id res chain seq x y z
N MET A 1 -22.35 -20.70 77.61
CA MET A 1 -23.28 -20.61 76.45
C MET A 1 -22.94 -19.41 75.56
N ARG A 2 -22.24 -19.58 74.41
CA ARG A 2 -22.08 -18.47 73.43
C ARG A 2 -21.78 -18.84 71.96
N ASN A 3 -21.73 -20.14 71.60
CA ASN A 3 -21.43 -20.61 70.23
C ASN A 3 -22.64 -21.14 69.42
N HIS A 4 -23.88 -20.91 69.86
CA HIS A 4 -25.09 -21.33 69.12
C HIS A 4 -25.93 -20.18 68.54
N CYS A 5 -25.55 -18.92 68.76
CA CYS A 5 -26.36 -17.75 68.37
C CYS A 5 -25.85 -17.00 67.11
N ARG A 6 -24.91 -17.58 66.36
CA ARG A 6 -24.35 -16.99 65.11
C ARG A 6 -24.78 -17.68 63.81
N SER A 7 -25.21 -18.95 63.85
CA SER A 7 -25.62 -19.69 62.63
C SER A 7 -27.02 -19.29 62.13
N THR A 8 -27.98 -19.13 63.05
CA THR A 8 -29.39 -18.83 62.74
C THR A 8 -29.61 -17.48 62.05
N LYS A 9 -28.78 -16.47 62.34
CA LYS A 9 -28.85 -15.14 61.70
C LYS A 9 -28.34 -15.10 60.25
N LEU A 10 -27.57 -16.09 59.81
CA LEU A 10 -27.07 -16.15 58.43
C LEU A 10 -28.07 -16.84 57.49
N LEU A 11 -28.65 -17.97 57.92
CA LEU A 11 -29.72 -18.66 57.19
C LEU A 11 -30.97 -17.78 57.02
N SER A 12 -31.39 -17.06 58.06
CA SER A 12 -32.55 -16.15 58.00
C SER A 12 -32.40 -15.07 56.91
N LYS A 13 -31.20 -14.50 56.74
CA LYS A 13 -30.93 -13.51 55.68
C LYS A 13 -30.92 -14.12 54.28
N LEU A 14 -30.44 -15.36 54.14
CA LEU A 14 -30.44 -16.06 52.86
C LEU A 14 -31.86 -16.40 52.40
N TYR A 15 -32.72 -16.86 53.31
CA TYR A 15 -34.15 -17.09 53.03
C TYR A 15 -34.88 -15.81 52.60
N TRP A 16 -34.65 -14.69 53.30
CA TRP A 16 -35.24 -13.40 52.91
C TRP A 16 -34.75 -12.91 51.53
N PHE A 17 -33.48 -13.13 51.20
CA PHE A 17 -32.92 -12.78 49.88
C PHE A 17 -33.53 -13.62 48.75
N ILE A 18 -33.67 -14.92 48.95
CA ILE A 18 -34.31 -15.83 47.98
C ILE A 18 -35.80 -15.49 47.82
N PHE A 19 -36.51 -15.21 48.92
CA PHE A 19 -37.92 -14.82 48.89
C PHE A 19 -38.15 -13.52 48.11
N PHE A 20 -37.28 -12.51 48.28
CA PHE A 20 -37.35 -11.25 47.53
C PHE A 20 -37.10 -11.45 46.02
N ILE A 21 -36.16 -12.33 45.65
CA ILE A 21 -35.90 -12.67 44.24
C ILE A 21 -37.10 -13.39 43.62
N SER A 22 -37.71 -14.36 44.32
CA SER A 22 -38.90 -15.05 43.83
C SER A 22 -40.10 -14.10 43.65
N LEU A 23 -40.32 -13.16 44.57
CA LEU A 23 -41.34 -12.11 44.43
C LEU A 23 -41.08 -11.20 43.22
N LEU A 24 -39.82 -10.79 43.01
CA LEU A 24 -39.42 -10.04 41.81
C LEU A 24 -39.66 -10.83 40.52
N CYS A 25 -39.38 -12.13 40.50
CA CYS A 25 -39.65 -13.00 39.34
C CYS A 25 -41.16 -13.16 39.07
N ILE A 26 -41.99 -13.32 40.11
CA ILE A 26 -43.46 -13.41 39.97
C ILE A 26 -44.03 -12.07 39.45
N PHE A 27 -43.52 -10.94 39.95
CA PHE A 27 -43.93 -9.61 39.48
C PHE A 27 -43.52 -9.39 38.01
N TYR A 28 -42.33 -9.85 37.60
CA TYR A 28 -41.89 -9.82 36.20
C TYR A 28 -42.73 -10.72 35.29
N ALA A 29 -43.16 -11.89 35.78
CA ALA A 29 -44.04 -12.80 35.05
C ALA A 29 -45.44 -12.20 34.85
N PHE A 30 -46.00 -11.55 35.87
CA PHE A 30 -47.30 -10.86 35.76
C PHE A 30 -47.27 -9.68 34.78
N ILE A 31 -46.16 -8.92 34.73
CA ILE A 31 -45.98 -7.85 33.73
C ILE A 31 -45.89 -8.42 32.30
N TYR A 32 -45.28 -9.61 32.11
CA TYR A 32 -45.21 -10.26 30.80
C TYR A 32 -46.53 -10.92 30.36
N SER A 33 -47.45 -11.18 31.29
CA SER A 33 -48.77 -11.77 31.01
C SER A 33 -49.81 -10.77 30.47
N SER A 34 -49.51 -9.47 30.45
CA SER A 34 -50.50 -8.43 30.10
C SER A 34 -49.99 -7.47 29.03
N SER A 35 -49.90 -7.94 27.78
CA SER A 35 -49.85 -7.06 26.60
C SER A 35 -50.36 -7.72 25.31
N ARG A 36 -51.69 -7.69 25.17
CA ARG A 36 -52.48 -7.62 23.92
C ARG A 36 -52.15 -8.63 22.81
N GLU A 37 -53.04 -9.61 22.67
CA GLU A 37 -53.29 -10.32 21.42
C GLU A 37 -53.61 -9.33 20.29
N CYS A 38 -53.06 -9.59 19.09
CA CYS A 38 -53.57 -8.99 17.86
C CYS A 38 -54.57 -9.97 17.23
N LYS A 39 -55.81 -9.51 17.02
CA LYS A 39 -56.85 -10.29 16.35
C LYS A 39 -56.49 -10.51 14.88
N ASN A 40 -56.79 -11.70 14.37
CA ASN A 40 -57.08 -11.88 12.95
C ASN A 40 -58.46 -11.26 12.65
N GLU A 41 -58.61 -10.68 11.46
CA GLU A 41 -59.83 -10.83 10.69
C GLU A 41 -59.44 -11.49 9.36
N ASP A 42 -60.18 -12.52 8.99
CA ASP A 42 -59.96 -13.32 7.79
C ASP A 42 -60.39 -12.57 6.53
N HIS A 43 -59.84 -12.96 5.36
CA HIS A 43 -60.70 -13.28 4.21
C HIS A 43 -60.00 -14.23 3.22
N HIS A 44 -60.57 -15.43 3.13
CA HIS A 44 -60.56 -16.41 2.02
C HIS A 44 -59.26 -17.11 1.58
N LEU A 45 -59.12 -18.33 2.10
CA LEU A 45 -58.42 -19.47 1.51
C LEU A 45 -59.02 -19.92 0.17
N ILE A 46 -58.16 -20.36 -0.76
CA ILE A 46 -58.36 -21.60 -1.53
C ILE A 46 -57.03 -22.36 -1.56
N SER A 47 -57.04 -23.64 -1.18
CA SER A 47 -55.86 -24.52 -1.09
C SER A 47 -55.61 -25.32 -2.39
N PRO A 48 -54.37 -25.75 -2.67
CA PRO A 48 -54.03 -26.55 -3.86
C PRO A 48 -54.16 -28.07 -3.64
N SER A 49 -54.78 -28.77 -4.59
CA SER A 49 -54.84 -30.24 -4.72
C SER A 49 -55.43 -30.58 -6.11
N GLN A 50 -55.05 -31.59 -6.91
CA GLN A 50 -53.99 -32.62 -6.89
C GLN A 50 -53.64 -33.06 -8.34
N LEU A 51 -52.66 -33.97 -8.49
CA LEU A 51 -52.54 -35.03 -9.53
C LEU A 51 -52.11 -34.73 -11.00
N ASN A 52 -50.87 -35.17 -11.28
CA ASN A 52 -50.25 -35.79 -12.48
C ASN A 52 -51.13 -36.75 -13.35
N PRO A 53 -50.67 -37.35 -14.51
CA PRO A 53 -49.56 -37.02 -15.46
C PRO A 53 -49.78 -37.36 -16.99
N VAL A 54 -48.68 -37.27 -17.79
CA VAL A 54 -48.26 -37.99 -19.05
C VAL A 54 -48.73 -37.61 -20.50
N GLN A 55 -47.78 -37.86 -21.42
CA GLN A 55 -47.79 -38.06 -22.90
C GLN A 55 -47.90 -36.82 -23.82
N GLN A 56 -46.86 -36.42 -24.57
CA GLN A 56 -46.21 -37.06 -25.74
C GLN A 56 -47.09 -37.15 -27.00
N ASN A 57 -46.75 -36.36 -28.02
CA ASN A 57 -46.59 -36.88 -29.38
C ASN A 57 -45.78 -35.91 -30.26
N ALA A 58 -45.06 -36.44 -31.24
CA ALA A 58 -44.23 -35.70 -32.19
C ALA A 58 -44.79 -35.78 -33.61
N LYS A 59 -44.50 -34.78 -34.46
CA LYS A 59 -44.34 -34.92 -35.91
C LYS A 59 -43.71 -33.67 -36.53
N ASN A 60 -42.95 -33.91 -37.59
CA ASN A 60 -42.18 -33.00 -38.45
C ASN A 60 -42.35 -33.57 -39.90
N PRO A 61 -41.77 -33.01 -40.98
CA PRO A 61 -41.55 -31.62 -41.42
C PRO A 61 -42.20 -31.34 -42.81
N GLU A 62 -42.07 -30.14 -43.39
CA GLU A 62 -41.75 -29.94 -44.84
C GLU A 62 -41.44 -28.47 -45.23
N ASN A 63 -40.95 -28.26 -46.47
CA ASN A 63 -40.27 -27.06 -47.02
C ASN A 63 -40.54 -27.02 -48.57
N PRO A 64 -40.01 -26.15 -49.46
CA PRO A 64 -39.78 -24.67 -49.49
C PRO A 64 -40.22 -23.96 -50.84
N LYS A 65 -39.87 -22.65 -51.01
CA LYS A 65 -39.75 -21.83 -52.28
C LYS A 65 -41.05 -21.25 -52.90
N LYS A 66 -41.15 -20.00 -53.41
CA LYS A 66 -40.33 -19.29 -54.45
C LYS A 66 -40.47 -17.74 -54.37
N ILE A 67 -39.38 -16.94 -54.45
CA ILE A 67 -38.79 -16.22 -55.63
C ILE A 67 -39.64 -15.06 -56.23
N LYS A 68 -39.13 -13.81 -56.17
CA LYS A 68 -38.69 -12.98 -57.34
C LYS A 68 -38.03 -11.64 -56.93
N GLN A 69 -37.10 -11.19 -57.77
CA GLN A 69 -36.43 -9.87 -57.76
C GLN A 69 -37.00 -9.03 -58.95
N ASP A 70 -36.58 -7.81 -59.33
CA ASP A 70 -35.50 -6.84 -59.02
C ASP A 70 -35.97 -5.46 -59.63
N PRO A 71 -35.21 -4.35 -59.82
CA PRO A 71 -33.97 -3.86 -59.19
C PRO A 71 -33.96 -2.34 -58.82
N LYS A 72 -32.90 -1.93 -58.08
CA LYS A 72 -32.06 -0.69 -58.22
C LYS A 72 -31.69 -0.03 -56.89
N ASN A 73 -30.39 0.20 -56.74
CA ASN A 73 -29.66 0.89 -55.67
C ASN A 73 -29.11 2.23 -56.24
N PRO A 74 -28.38 3.10 -55.50
CA PRO A 74 -28.29 3.31 -54.04
C PRO A 74 -28.44 4.81 -53.63
N GLU A 75 -28.52 5.12 -52.33
CA GLU A 75 -27.58 6.02 -51.62
C GLU A 75 -27.96 6.29 -50.15
N ASN A 76 -26.96 6.63 -49.33
CA ASN A 76 -27.01 7.12 -47.94
C ASN A 76 -27.78 6.30 -46.89
N SER A 77 -27.01 5.44 -46.18
CA SER A 77 -27.25 5.18 -44.76
C SER A 77 -25.96 5.43 -43.97
N GLU A 78 -25.98 6.45 -43.11
CA GLU A 78 -24.91 6.71 -42.15
C GLU A 78 -24.83 5.54 -41.15
N LYS A 79 -23.70 4.83 -41.14
CA LYS A 79 -23.43 3.87 -40.08
C LYS A 79 -23.07 4.63 -38.81
N VAL A 80 -24.03 4.75 -37.89
CA VAL A 80 -23.76 5.16 -36.50
C VAL A 80 -22.80 4.16 -35.88
N GLN A 81 -21.54 4.57 -35.80
CA GLN A 81 -20.44 3.78 -35.28
C GLN A 81 -20.56 3.73 -33.75
N GLN A 82 -21.10 2.63 -33.20
CA GLN A 82 -21.14 2.44 -31.76
C GLN A 82 -19.70 2.30 -31.24
N ASN A 83 -19.29 3.25 -30.39
CA ASN A 83 -18.01 3.22 -29.69
C ASN A 83 -17.88 1.92 -28.87
N PRO A 84 -16.67 1.32 -28.78
CA PRO A 84 -16.44 0.20 -27.88
C PRO A 84 -16.71 0.64 -26.44
N THR A 85 -17.73 0.05 -25.83
CA THR A 85 -18.09 0.31 -24.44
C THR A 85 -16.97 -0.17 -23.51
N HIS A 86 -16.32 0.76 -22.82
CA HIS A 86 -15.40 0.40 -21.75
C HIS A 86 -16.12 -0.49 -20.73
N PRO A 87 -15.52 -1.60 -20.27
CA PRO A 87 -16.13 -2.47 -19.30
C PRO A 87 -16.46 -1.70 -18.02
N GLU A 88 -17.68 -1.86 -17.52
CA GLU A 88 -18.17 -1.08 -16.40
C GLU A 88 -17.31 -1.34 -15.15
N LYS A 89 -16.84 -0.27 -14.49
CA LYS A 89 -16.05 -0.41 -13.26
C LYS A 89 -16.93 -0.89 -12.10
N THR A 90 -16.35 -1.68 -11.19
CA THR A 90 -17.04 -2.14 -9.98
C THR A 90 -17.67 -0.97 -9.21
N GLN A 91 -18.99 -1.06 -9.03
CA GLN A 91 -19.82 -0.15 -8.21
C GLN A 91 -20.43 -0.89 -7.00
N LEU A 92 -21.10 -0.16 -6.09
CA LEU A 92 -21.65 -0.71 -4.86
C LEU A 92 -22.70 -1.82 -5.09
N HIS A 93 -23.53 -1.73 -6.14
CA HIS A 93 -24.54 -2.74 -6.45
C HIS A 93 -23.93 -4.09 -6.91
N HIS A 94 -22.70 -4.09 -7.42
CA HIS A 94 -22.00 -5.32 -7.81
C HIS A 94 -21.49 -6.15 -6.61
N ILE A 95 -21.54 -5.55 -5.40
CA ILE A 95 -21.04 -6.15 -4.16
C ILE A 95 -22.22 -6.75 -3.39
N VAL A 96 -22.08 -8.00 -2.96
CA VAL A 96 -23.04 -8.69 -2.11
C VAL A 96 -22.45 -8.91 -0.72
N PHE A 97 -23.11 -8.41 0.31
CA PHE A 97 -22.67 -8.60 1.70
C PHE A 97 -23.27 -9.87 2.32
N GLY A 98 -22.43 -10.71 2.91
CA GLY A 98 -22.82 -11.75 3.86
C GLY A 98 -22.38 -11.34 5.26
N ILE A 99 -23.33 -11.03 6.15
CA ILE A 99 -23.01 -10.55 7.51
C ILE A 99 -23.28 -11.67 8.50
N ALA A 100 -22.27 -12.15 9.22
CA ALA A 100 -22.48 -13.10 10.32
C ALA A 100 -23.07 -12.40 11.53
N ALA A 101 -24.13 -12.97 12.09
CA ALA A 101 -24.71 -12.49 13.34
C ALA A 101 -24.99 -13.65 14.31
N SER A 102 -25.22 -13.29 15.57
CA SER A 102 -25.88 -14.18 16.53
C SER A 102 -27.20 -13.57 17.00
N ALA A 103 -28.26 -14.37 16.99
CA ALA A 103 -29.57 -14.03 17.54
C ALA A 103 -29.50 -13.56 19.00
N LYS A 104 -28.51 -14.05 19.77
CA LYS A 104 -28.24 -13.63 21.15
C LYS A 104 -27.76 -12.17 21.24
N LEU A 105 -26.96 -11.70 20.29
CA LEU A 105 -26.35 -10.36 20.30
C LEU A 105 -27.08 -9.36 19.38
N TRP A 106 -27.91 -9.87 18.47
CA TRP A 106 -28.61 -9.14 17.42
C TRP A 106 -29.24 -7.82 17.89
N ASN A 107 -30.01 -7.85 18.99
CA ASN A 107 -30.71 -6.66 19.49
C ASN A 107 -29.78 -5.48 19.83
N ARG A 108 -28.53 -5.76 20.25
CA ARG A 108 -27.50 -4.74 20.48
C ARG A 108 -26.77 -4.42 19.17
N ARG A 109 -26.23 -5.45 18.51
CA ARG A 109 -25.25 -5.31 17.41
C ARG A 109 -25.86 -4.84 16.09
N LYS A 110 -27.15 -5.09 15.82
CA LYS A 110 -27.86 -4.52 14.65
C LYS A 110 -27.73 -3.00 14.52
N ASN A 111 -27.46 -2.29 15.62
CA ASN A 111 -27.27 -0.85 15.61
C ASN A 111 -25.93 -0.39 15.00
N TYR A 112 -24.91 -1.27 14.91
CA TYR A 112 -23.69 -0.99 14.13
C TYR A 112 -23.96 -1.04 12.63
N ILE A 113 -24.69 -2.06 12.17
CA ILE A 113 -25.07 -2.24 10.75
C ILE A 113 -25.84 -1.02 10.23
N LYS A 114 -26.79 -0.49 11.01
CA LYS A 114 -27.56 0.75 10.70
C LYS A 114 -26.70 2.01 10.46
N LEU A 115 -25.43 2.02 10.87
CA LEU A 115 -24.55 3.18 10.67
C LEU A 115 -24.03 3.27 9.23
N TRP A 116 -23.82 2.11 8.58
CA TRP A 116 -23.14 2.02 7.28
C TRP A 116 -24.00 1.41 6.16
N TRP A 117 -25.02 0.61 6.49
CA TRP A 117 -25.93 0.04 5.51
C TRP A 117 -26.75 1.12 4.80
N ARG A 118 -26.85 1.02 3.48
CA ARG A 118 -27.62 1.92 2.61
C ARG A 118 -28.72 1.12 1.91
N PRO A 119 -29.96 1.15 2.40
CA PRO A 119 -31.09 0.48 1.75
C PRO A 119 -31.23 0.96 0.30
N LYS A 120 -31.61 0.04 -0.60
CA LYS A 120 -31.75 0.26 -2.06
C LYS A 120 -30.44 0.49 -2.83
N GLU A 121 -29.37 0.98 -2.21
CA GLU A 121 -28.02 1.06 -2.82
C GLU A 121 -27.20 -0.23 -2.66
N MET A 122 -27.41 -0.96 -1.56
CA MET A 122 -26.64 -2.14 -1.17
C MET A 122 -27.50 -3.40 -1.16
N ARG A 123 -26.88 -4.54 -1.48
CA ARG A 123 -27.51 -5.87 -1.43
C ARG A 123 -26.68 -6.87 -0.64
N GLY A 124 -27.34 -7.85 -0.04
CA GLY A 124 -26.75 -8.75 0.94
C GLY A 124 -27.72 -9.15 2.03
N TYR A 125 -27.26 -10.00 2.94
CA TYR A 125 -28.09 -10.64 3.98
C TYR A 125 -27.34 -10.74 5.30
N VAL A 126 -28.08 -10.64 6.40
CA VAL A 126 -27.58 -11.03 7.72
C VAL A 126 -27.93 -12.49 7.97
N TRP A 127 -26.92 -13.31 8.26
CA TRP A 127 -27.03 -14.74 8.51
C TRP A 127 -26.93 -15.06 10.00
N LEU A 128 -28.07 -15.44 10.56
CA LEU A 128 -28.25 -15.79 11.97
C LEU A 128 -28.12 -17.29 12.22
N ASP A 129 -27.87 -17.66 13.48
CA ASP A 129 -27.95 -19.02 14.00
C ASP A 129 -29.41 -19.51 14.20
N LYS A 130 -30.35 -18.60 14.44
CA LYS A 130 -31.78 -18.89 14.65
C LYS A 130 -32.65 -17.63 14.46
N PRO A 131 -33.99 -17.78 14.30
CA PRO A 131 -34.90 -16.64 14.20
C PRO A 131 -34.83 -15.67 15.39
N VAL A 132 -35.18 -14.41 15.10
CA VAL A 132 -35.25 -13.28 16.04
C VAL A 132 -36.60 -12.57 15.87
N LYS A 133 -36.97 -11.68 16.80
CA LYS A 133 -38.24 -10.93 16.72
C LYS A 133 -38.43 -10.11 15.43
N ASP A 134 -37.33 -9.67 14.80
CA ASP A 134 -37.37 -8.91 13.53
C ASP A 134 -37.44 -9.83 12.28
N TYR A 135 -37.46 -11.15 12.43
CA TYR A 135 -37.39 -12.10 11.32
C TYR A 135 -38.73 -12.22 10.59
N GLY A 136 -38.70 -12.07 9.26
CA GLY A 136 -39.91 -12.07 8.43
C GLY A 136 -40.69 -10.75 8.43
N CYS A 137 -40.26 -9.75 9.20
CA CYS A 137 -40.89 -8.42 9.16
C CYS A 137 -40.41 -7.62 7.94
N ASP A 138 -41.31 -7.35 6.99
CA ASP A 138 -41.02 -6.49 5.83
C ASP A 138 -41.03 -5.00 6.20
N TYR A 139 -40.09 -4.61 7.05
CA TYR A 139 -39.84 -3.20 7.31
C TYR A 139 -39.12 -2.59 6.10
N ASN A 140 -39.52 -1.36 5.76
CA ASN A 140 -38.83 -0.46 4.83
C ASN A 140 -37.51 0.04 5.45
N SER A 141 -36.60 -0.91 5.76
CA SER A 141 -35.77 -0.87 6.95
C SER A 141 -34.35 -0.33 6.72
N SER A 142 -33.74 0.14 7.82
CA SER A 142 -32.33 0.55 7.88
C SER A 142 -31.34 -0.63 7.98
N LEU A 143 -31.80 -1.87 7.74
CA LEU A 143 -31.04 -3.11 7.89
C LEU A 143 -31.13 -3.98 6.61
N PRO A 144 -30.15 -4.86 6.37
CA PRO A 144 -30.26 -5.91 5.35
C PRO A 144 -31.33 -6.95 5.73
N PRO A 145 -31.93 -7.65 4.76
CA PRO A 145 -32.81 -8.79 5.02
C PRO A 145 -32.12 -9.90 5.83
N LEU A 146 -32.91 -10.62 6.63
CA LEU A 146 -32.41 -11.67 7.52
C LEU A 146 -32.55 -13.06 6.86
N LYS A 147 -31.57 -13.94 7.11
CA LYS A 147 -31.54 -15.35 6.72
C LYS A 147 -31.07 -16.20 7.90
N ILE A 148 -31.51 -17.45 7.95
CA ILE A 148 -31.00 -18.44 8.91
C ILE A 148 -29.98 -19.31 8.19
N SER A 149 -28.84 -19.55 8.83
CA SER A 149 -27.79 -20.44 8.31
C SER A 149 -28.32 -21.86 8.23
N SER A 150 -28.01 -22.58 7.14
CA SER A 150 -28.40 -23.99 6.96
C SER A 150 -27.77 -24.91 8.01
N ASP A 151 -28.36 -26.09 8.21
CA ASP A 151 -27.87 -27.04 9.20
C ASP A 151 -26.43 -27.51 8.88
N THR A 152 -25.65 -27.63 9.95
CA THR A 152 -24.24 -28.03 9.95
C THR A 152 -23.98 -29.23 10.85
N SER A 153 -25.02 -29.89 11.38
CA SER A 153 -24.94 -31.09 12.23
C SER A 153 -24.01 -32.19 11.66
N LYS A 154 -24.09 -32.44 10.35
CA LYS A 154 -23.28 -33.44 9.63
C LYS A 154 -21.75 -33.25 9.74
N PHE A 155 -21.27 -32.03 10.01
CA PHE A 155 -19.83 -31.75 10.07
C PHE A 155 -19.25 -32.08 11.44
N LYS A 156 -18.12 -32.80 11.48
CA LYS A 156 -17.39 -33.04 12.74
C LYS A 156 -16.70 -31.75 13.21
N TYR A 157 -16.77 -31.46 14.51
CA TYR A 157 -16.02 -30.37 15.15
C TYR A 157 -15.29 -30.94 16.37
N THR A 158 -13.97 -30.80 16.43
CA THR A 158 -13.14 -31.44 17.48
C THR A 158 -12.18 -30.49 18.18
N ASN A 159 -12.28 -29.18 17.93
CA ASN A 159 -11.44 -28.20 18.63
C ASN A 159 -12.05 -27.92 20.03
N PRO A 160 -11.32 -28.12 21.14
CA PRO A 160 -11.87 -27.93 22.48
C PRO A 160 -11.89 -26.46 22.95
N LYS A 161 -11.32 -25.53 22.18
CA LYS A 161 -11.18 -24.10 22.55
C LYS A 161 -12.09 -23.16 21.76
N GLY A 162 -12.57 -23.56 20.58
CA GLY A 162 -13.45 -22.76 19.74
C GLY A 162 -14.92 -23.19 19.81
N ASP A 163 -15.78 -22.49 19.09
CA ASP A 163 -17.22 -22.73 19.06
C ASP A 163 -17.66 -23.36 17.72
N ARG A 164 -18.59 -24.33 17.78
CA ARG A 164 -19.11 -25.06 16.61
C ARG A 164 -19.76 -24.14 15.57
N SER A 165 -20.30 -22.99 15.97
CA SER A 165 -20.87 -21.99 15.07
C SER A 165 -19.89 -21.44 14.03
N ALA A 166 -18.58 -21.58 14.25
CA ALA A 166 -17.54 -21.34 13.24
C ALA A 166 -17.83 -22.04 11.89
N ILE A 167 -18.43 -23.24 11.92
CA ILE A 167 -18.76 -23.99 10.70
C ILE A 167 -19.82 -23.25 9.88
N ARG A 168 -20.95 -22.85 10.49
CA ARG A 168 -21.99 -22.10 9.77
C ARG A 168 -21.48 -20.74 9.26
N ILE A 169 -20.64 -20.06 10.05
CA ILE A 169 -20.09 -18.75 9.68
C ILE A 169 -19.21 -18.88 8.43
N SER A 170 -18.34 -19.89 8.38
CA SER A 170 -17.51 -20.15 7.20
C SER A 170 -18.32 -20.39 5.91
N ARG A 171 -19.55 -20.90 6.01
CA ARG A 171 -20.40 -21.22 4.85
C ARG A 171 -21.22 -20.04 4.33
N ILE A 172 -21.24 -18.89 5.01
CA ILE A 172 -22.07 -17.73 4.66
C ILE A 172 -21.84 -17.24 3.22
N VAL A 173 -20.60 -17.23 2.72
CA VAL A 173 -20.31 -16.84 1.33
C VAL A 173 -20.99 -17.79 0.33
N SER A 174 -20.85 -19.10 0.54
CA SER A 174 -21.46 -20.13 -0.31
C SER A 174 -22.98 -20.16 -0.19
N GLU A 175 -23.53 -19.91 0.99
CA GLU A 175 -24.97 -19.82 1.22
C GLU A 175 -25.57 -18.56 0.58
N THR A 176 -24.83 -17.45 0.58
CA THR A 176 -25.20 -16.21 -0.13
C THR A 176 -25.13 -16.38 -1.64
N LEU A 177 -24.12 -17.06 -2.17
CA LEU A 177 -23.99 -17.37 -3.60
C LEU A 177 -25.17 -18.21 -4.14
N ARG A 178 -25.69 -19.16 -3.34
CA ARG A 178 -26.82 -20.02 -3.72
C ARG A 178 -28.14 -19.26 -3.91
N LEU A 179 -28.22 -17.99 -3.49
CA LEU A 179 -29.36 -17.12 -3.76
C LEU A 179 -29.36 -16.55 -5.20
N SER A 180 -28.40 -16.95 -6.05
CA SER A 180 -28.38 -16.71 -7.51
C SER A 180 -28.53 -15.24 -7.89
N LEU A 181 -27.75 -14.38 -7.24
CA LEU A 181 -27.78 -12.94 -7.46
C LEU A 181 -27.06 -12.57 -8.78
N GLU A 182 -27.83 -12.04 -9.73
CA GLU A 182 -27.34 -11.58 -11.04
C GLU A 182 -26.33 -10.43 -10.91
N ASP A 183 -25.36 -10.34 -11.83
CA ASP A 183 -24.31 -9.30 -11.85
C ASP A 183 -23.52 -9.13 -10.52
N ALA A 184 -23.45 -10.18 -9.70
CA ALA A 184 -22.59 -10.19 -8.53
C ALA A 184 -21.13 -10.35 -8.98
N ARG A 185 -20.27 -9.39 -8.61
CA ARG A 185 -18.82 -9.41 -8.90
C ARG A 185 -18.00 -9.78 -7.67
N TRP A 186 -18.47 -9.41 -6.49
CA TRP A 186 -17.78 -9.61 -5.21
C TRP A 186 -18.75 -10.05 -4.11
N PHE A 187 -18.36 -11.06 -3.33
CA PHE A 187 -18.99 -11.40 -2.06
C PHE A 187 -18.13 -10.88 -0.92
N VAL A 188 -18.70 -10.05 -0.06
CA VAL A 188 -18.01 -9.43 1.08
C VAL A 188 -18.53 -10.00 2.38
N MET A 189 -17.62 -10.55 3.17
CA MET A 189 -17.89 -11.10 4.50
C MET A 189 -17.61 -10.04 5.58
N GLY A 190 -18.40 -10.06 6.65
CA GLY A 190 -18.15 -9.30 7.88
C GLY A 190 -19.05 -9.76 9.03
N ASP A 191 -18.78 -9.30 10.25
CA ASP A 191 -19.57 -9.65 11.44
C ASP A 191 -20.55 -8.53 11.84
N ASP A 192 -21.47 -8.84 12.75
CA ASP A 192 -22.52 -7.91 13.22
C ASP A 192 -22.01 -6.74 14.07
N ASP A 193 -20.76 -6.79 14.55
CA ASP A 193 -20.00 -5.66 15.12
C ASP A 193 -18.93 -5.07 14.18
N THR A 194 -18.97 -5.39 12.89
CA THR A 194 -18.14 -4.76 11.86
C THR A 194 -18.81 -3.52 11.28
N VAL A 195 -18.07 -2.42 11.17
CA VAL A 195 -18.52 -1.17 10.52
C VAL A 195 -17.67 -0.92 9.28
N PHE A 196 -18.29 -1.00 8.11
CA PHE A 196 -17.65 -0.71 6.82
C PHE A 196 -17.76 0.78 6.44
N VAL A 197 -16.87 1.21 5.56
CA VAL A 197 -16.95 2.45 4.78
C VAL A 197 -17.18 2.04 3.31
N PRO A 198 -18.44 1.90 2.84
CA PRO A 198 -18.75 1.23 1.57
C PRO A 198 -18.08 1.85 0.34
N ASP A 199 -17.93 3.18 0.30
CA ASP A 199 -17.27 3.85 -0.82
C ASP A 199 -15.77 3.50 -0.90
N ASN A 200 -15.12 3.26 0.25
CA ASN A 200 -13.72 2.86 0.31
C ASN A 200 -13.52 1.39 -0.05
N LEU A 201 -14.47 0.53 0.34
CA LEU A 201 -14.53 -0.86 -0.14
C LEU A 201 -14.65 -0.91 -1.66
N VAL A 202 -15.56 -0.12 -2.27
CA VAL A 202 -15.67 0.00 -3.73
C VAL A 202 -14.35 0.50 -4.35
N ARG A 203 -13.69 1.50 -3.74
CA ARG A 203 -12.37 1.99 -4.20
C ARG A 203 -11.26 0.94 -4.12
N VAL A 204 -11.33 -0.01 -3.19
CA VAL A 204 -10.41 -1.14 -3.11
C VAL A 204 -10.73 -2.17 -4.20
N LEU A 205 -11.98 -2.62 -4.29
CA LEU A 205 -12.36 -3.71 -5.19
C LEU A 205 -12.31 -3.34 -6.67
N LYS A 206 -12.49 -2.06 -7.03
CA LYS A 206 -12.33 -1.59 -8.43
C LYS A 206 -10.89 -1.69 -8.97
N LYS A 207 -9.89 -1.97 -8.14
CA LYS A 207 -8.48 -2.16 -8.55
C LYS A 207 -8.23 -3.53 -9.17
N TYR A 208 -9.13 -4.49 -8.94
CA TYR A 208 -8.93 -5.91 -9.25
C TYR A 208 -9.91 -6.37 -10.32
N ASP A 209 -9.45 -7.23 -11.24
CA ASP A 209 -10.35 -7.89 -12.20
C ASP A 209 -11.21 -8.95 -11.46
N HIS A 210 -12.49 -8.66 -11.32
CA HIS A 210 -13.47 -9.51 -10.66
C HIS A 210 -13.69 -10.86 -11.36
N ASN A 211 -13.15 -11.05 -12.56
CA ASN A 211 -13.20 -12.32 -13.30
C ASN A 211 -12.05 -13.27 -12.95
N GLN A 212 -11.03 -12.81 -12.21
CA GLN A 212 -9.95 -13.66 -11.69
C GLN A 212 -10.25 -14.14 -10.26
N PHE A 213 -9.42 -15.06 -9.74
CA PHE A 213 -9.51 -15.54 -8.36
C PHE A 213 -8.81 -14.59 -7.40
N TYR A 214 -9.59 -13.78 -6.69
CA TYR A 214 -9.13 -12.89 -5.63
C TYR A 214 -9.81 -13.17 -4.29
N TYR A 215 -8.99 -13.34 -3.25
CA TYR A 215 -9.33 -13.35 -1.83
C TYR A 215 -8.65 -12.14 -1.17
N ILE A 216 -9.43 -11.08 -0.90
CA ILE A 216 -8.92 -9.76 -0.52
C ILE A 216 -9.30 -9.45 0.94
N GLY A 217 -8.35 -9.00 1.76
CA GLY A 217 -8.63 -8.58 3.14
C GLY A 217 -7.34 -8.30 3.90
N SER A 218 -7.32 -8.42 5.23
CA SER A 218 -6.11 -8.23 6.02
C SER A 218 -5.94 -9.25 7.15
N SER A 219 -4.68 -9.47 7.49
CA SER A 219 -4.21 -10.16 8.69
C SER A 219 -4.45 -9.32 9.95
N SER A 220 -4.57 -9.95 11.12
CA SER A 220 -4.76 -9.27 12.42
C SER A 220 -3.65 -8.27 12.79
N GLU A 221 -4.00 -7.26 13.58
CA GLU A 221 -3.06 -6.35 14.25
C GLU A 221 -2.14 -7.06 15.27
N SER A 222 -2.56 -8.23 15.81
CA SER A 222 -1.80 -8.99 16.79
C SER A 222 -0.86 -10.00 16.11
N HIS A 223 0.44 -9.90 16.38
CA HIS A 223 1.46 -10.82 15.85
C HIS A 223 1.16 -12.29 16.26
N LEU A 224 0.74 -12.49 17.52
CA LEU A 224 0.42 -13.81 18.05
C LEU A 224 -0.85 -14.42 17.45
N GLN A 225 -1.85 -13.63 17.08
CA GLN A 225 -3.01 -14.13 16.35
C GLN A 225 -2.58 -14.72 14.99
N ASN A 226 -1.73 -14.00 14.25
CA ASN A 226 -1.28 -14.44 12.92
C ASN A 226 -0.31 -15.63 12.95
N ILE A 227 0.49 -15.79 14.01
CA ILE A 227 1.27 -17.02 14.24
C ILE A 227 0.36 -18.22 14.55
N ASN A 228 -0.66 -18.03 15.39
CA ASN A 228 -1.54 -19.12 15.82
C ASN A 228 -2.53 -19.56 14.73
N PHE A 229 -2.84 -18.69 13.77
CA PHE A 229 -3.72 -18.97 12.63
C PHE A 229 -2.94 -18.89 11.32
N SER A 230 -2.90 -17.73 10.65
CA SER A 230 -2.03 -17.53 9.48
C SER A 230 -1.84 -16.05 9.14
N TYR A 231 -0.66 -15.69 8.64
CA TYR A 231 -0.42 -14.41 7.97
C TYR A 231 -1.11 -14.30 6.59
N ASN A 232 -1.49 -15.45 6.00
CA ASN A 232 -2.18 -15.56 4.72
C ASN A 232 -3.71 -15.73 4.91
N MET A 233 -4.24 -15.38 6.09
CA MET A 233 -5.67 -15.36 6.39
C MET A 233 -6.18 -13.91 6.41
N ALA A 234 -7.24 -13.62 5.65
CA ALA A 234 -8.06 -12.46 5.96
C ALA A 234 -8.99 -12.81 7.13
N TYR A 235 -8.95 -12.01 8.18
CA TYR A 235 -9.82 -12.19 9.34
C TYR A 235 -11.23 -11.70 8.97
N GLY A 236 -12.23 -12.57 9.14
CA GLY A 236 -13.61 -12.39 8.70
C GLY A 236 -14.32 -11.27 9.43
N GLY A 237 -14.00 -11.08 10.70
CA GLY A 237 -14.47 -9.94 11.49
C GLY A 237 -14.03 -8.60 10.88
N GLY A 238 -12.73 -8.42 10.68
CA GLY A 238 -12.16 -7.27 9.96
C GLY A 238 -12.71 -7.12 8.54
N GLY A 239 -13.22 -8.21 7.96
CA GLY A 239 -13.89 -8.27 6.68
C GLY A 239 -12.96 -8.71 5.56
N PHE A 240 -13.53 -9.41 4.58
CA PHE A 240 -12.84 -9.82 3.36
C PHE A 240 -13.77 -9.81 2.17
N ALA A 241 -13.21 -9.74 0.97
CA ALA A 241 -13.94 -9.89 -0.29
C ALA A 241 -13.43 -11.11 -1.07
N ILE A 242 -14.36 -11.83 -1.69
CA ILE A 242 -14.09 -12.95 -2.60
C ILE A 242 -14.72 -12.61 -3.95
N SER A 243 -13.90 -12.64 -4.99
CA SER A 243 -14.33 -12.54 -6.40
C SER A 243 -15.40 -13.61 -6.74
N TYR A 244 -16.37 -13.27 -7.58
CA TYR A 244 -17.48 -14.17 -7.92
C TYR A 244 -17.05 -15.56 -8.48
N PRO A 245 -16.03 -15.68 -9.36
CA PRO A 245 -15.52 -16.97 -9.81
C PRO A 245 -14.90 -17.81 -8.67
N LEU A 246 -14.17 -17.17 -7.74
CA LEU A 246 -13.62 -17.86 -6.57
C LEU A 246 -14.71 -18.29 -5.60
N ALA A 247 -15.77 -17.49 -5.41
CA ALA A 247 -16.93 -17.90 -4.62
C ALA A 247 -17.60 -19.15 -5.20
N LYS A 248 -17.71 -19.26 -6.54
CA LYS A 248 -18.18 -20.48 -7.23
C LYS A 248 -17.25 -21.67 -7.00
N ALA A 249 -15.93 -21.48 -7.05
CA ALA A 249 -14.96 -22.54 -6.78
C ALA A 249 -15.05 -23.03 -5.33
N LEU A 250 -15.07 -22.10 -4.36
CA LEU A 250 -15.26 -22.37 -2.94
C LEU A 250 -16.56 -23.17 -2.70
N ALA A 251 -17.70 -22.71 -3.20
CA ALA A 251 -18.99 -23.35 -2.95
C ALA A 251 -19.10 -24.80 -3.47
N ARG A 252 -18.30 -25.17 -4.49
CA ARG A 252 -18.23 -26.55 -5.05
C ARG A 252 -17.41 -27.54 -4.22
N MET A 253 -16.55 -27.04 -3.32
CA MET A 253 -15.62 -27.86 -2.53
C MET A 253 -15.66 -27.62 -1.02
N GLN A 254 -16.24 -26.52 -0.55
CA GLN A 254 -16.18 -26.07 0.84
C GLN A 254 -16.67 -27.12 1.84
N ASP A 255 -17.78 -27.81 1.56
CA ASP A 255 -18.29 -28.86 2.46
C ASP A 255 -17.22 -29.97 2.68
N ARG A 256 -16.51 -30.42 1.62
CA ARG A 256 -15.41 -31.42 1.73
C ARG A 256 -14.16 -30.88 2.45
N CYS A 257 -13.85 -29.59 2.27
CA CYS A 257 -12.78 -28.92 3.01
C CYS A 257 -13.09 -28.86 4.52
N ILE A 258 -14.32 -28.46 4.89
CA ILE A 258 -14.76 -28.43 6.30
C ILE A 258 -14.66 -29.82 6.94
N GLU A 259 -15.02 -30.88 6.22
CA GLU A 259 -14.90 -32.28 6.65
C GLU A 259 -13.46 -32.73 6.89
N ARG A 260 -12.50 -32.30 6.04
CA ARG A 260 -11.05 -32.55 6.23
C ARG A 260 -10.45 -31.83 7.43
N TYR A 261 -11.05 -30.71 7.84
CA TYR A 261 -10.48 -29.81 8.84
C TYR A 261 -11.34 -29.67 10.12
N PRO A 262 -11.73 -30.77 10.81
CA PRO A 262 -12.62 -30.70 11.98
C PRO A 262 -11.96 -30.04 13.19
N LYS A 263 -10.61 -29.99 13.23
CA LYS A 263 -9.79 -29.44 14.31
C LYS A 263 -9.56 -27.92 14.27
N LEU A 264 -9.91 -27.24 13.17
CA LEU A 264 -9.69 -25.80 13.03
C LEU A 264 -10.62 -25.00 13.96
N TYR A 265 -10.10 -23.88 14.47
CA TYR A 265 -10.69 -23.14 15.59
C TYR A 265 -11.90 -22.32 15.15
N GLY A 266 -11.70 -21.44 14.16
CA GLY A 266 -12.65 -20.41 13.75
C GLY A 266 -13.21 -20.60 12.35
N SER A 267 -14.08 -19.68 11.92
CA SER A 267 -14.56 -19.57 10.54
C SER A 267 -13.44 -19.23 9.57
N ASP A 268 -12.59 -18.31 9.97
CA ASP A 268 -11.59 -17.65 9.12
C ASP A 268 -10.46 -18.63 8.81
N ASP A 269 -10.05 -19.38 9.82
CA ASP A 269 -9.13 -20.52 9.77
C ASP A 269 -9.60 -21.56 8.73
N ARG A 270 -10.92 -21.83 8.70
CA ARG A 270 -11.54 -22.72 7.71
C ARG A 270 -11.61 -22.11 6.32
N ILE A 271 -11.92 -20.81 6.20
CA ILE A 271 -11.86 -20.10 4.91
C ILE A 271 -10.44 -20.16 4.34
N GLN A 272 -9.42 -19.82 5.14
CA GLN A 272 -8.04 -19.83 4.71
C GLN A 272 -7.57 -21.24 4.30
N ALA A 273 -7.93 -22.27 5.05
CA ALA A 273 -7.64 -23.65 4.68
C ALA A 273 -8.29 -24.03 3.32
N CYS A 274 -9.54 -23.63 3.09
CA CYS A 274 -10.19 -23.85 1.79
C CYS A 274 -9.56 -23.01 0.65
N MET A 275 -9.06 -21.80 0.92
CA MET A 275 -8.34 -20.99 -0.06
C MET A 275 -6.97 -21.59 -0.41
N ALA A 276 -6.28 -22.17 0.58
CA ALA A 276 -5.04 -22.90 0.36
C ALA A 276 -5.26 -24.16 -0.50
N GLU A 277 -6.35 -24.91 -0.28
CA GLU A 277 -6.74 -26.01 -1.18
C GLU A 277 -7.05 -25.55 -2.61
N LEU A 278 -7.56 -24.33 -2.78
CA LEU A 278 -7.80 -23.72 -4.10
C LEU A 278 -6.56 -23.07 -4.73
N GLY A 279 -5.43 -23.06 -4.02
CA GLY A 279 -4.20 -22.40 -4.47
C GLY A 279 -4.26 -20.87 -4.51
N VAL A 280 -5.21 -20.24 -3.81
CA VAL A 280 -5.42 -18.78 -3.86
C VAL A 280 -4.81 -18.08 -2.64
N PRO A 281 -3.83 -17.18 -2.81
CA PRO A 281 -3.22 -16.43 -1.72
C PRO A 281 -4.09 -15.26 -1.25
N LEU A 282 -3.80 -14.76 -0.05
CA LEU A 282 -4.37 -13.50 0.45
C LEU A 282 -3.81 -12.29 -0.32
N THR A 283 -4.69 -11.56 -0.99
CA THR A 283 -4.41 -10.20 -1.49
C THR A 283 -4.59 -9.20 -0.34
N LYS A 284 -3.49 -8.69 0.22
CA LYS A 284 -3.52 -7.93 1.46
C LYS A 284 -3.83 -6.44 1.26
N GLU A 285 -4.91 -5.98 1.90
CA GLU A 285 -5.40 -4.60 1.92
C GLU A 285 -5.43 -4.07 3.36
N VAL A 286 -4.45 -3.26 3.74
CA VAL A 286 -4.22 -2.84 5.14
C VAL A 286 -5.26 -1.86 5.72
N GLY A 287 -6.34 -1.57 4.97
CA GLY A 287 -7.48 -0.78 5.42
C GLY A 287 -8.63 -1.59 6.02
N PHE A 288 -8.56 -2.93 5.96
CA PHE A 288 -9.45 -3.81 6.71
C PHE A 288 -8.84 -4.04 8.11
N HIS A 289 -9.55 -3.65 9.17
CA HIS A 289 -9.07 -3.77 10.55
C HIS A 289 -9.87 -4.77 11.37
N GLN A 290 -9.21 -5.86 11.76
CA GLN A 290 -9.73 -6.86 12.70
C GLN A 290 -9.82 -6.29 14.13
N LEU A 291 -8.91 -5.38 14.50
CA LEU A 291 -8.82 -4.77 15.83
C LEU A 291 -8.76 -5.80 16.96
N ASP A 292 -7.89 -6.81 16.83
CA ASP A 292 -7.49 -7.68 17.95
C ASP A 292 -6.58 -6.91 18.93
N LEU A 293 -7.17 -5.91 19.59
CA LEU A 293 -6.57 -4.93 20.48
C LEU A 293 -7.57 -4.63 21.60
N TYR A 294 -7.08 -4.16 22.74
CA TYR A 294 -7.92 -3.74 23.87
C TYR A 294 -7.70 -2.26 24.24
N GLY A 295 -8.75 -1.64 24.79
CA GLY A 295 -8.70 -0.26 25.29
C GLY A 295 -8.61 0.78 24.17
N ASN A 296 -7.79 1.81 24.39
CA ASN A 296 -7.86 3.03 23.60
C ASN A 296 -7.08 2.96 22.27
N ILE A 297 -7.77 2.66 21.17
CA ILE A 297 -7.18 2.59 19.82
C ILE A 297 -6.88 3.95 19.16
N PHE A 298 -7.04 5.09 19.86
CA PHE A 298 -6.78 6.43 19.33
C PHE A 298 -5.41 6.58 18.64
N GLY A 299 -4.35 5.99 19.22
CA GLY A 299 -3.00 6.02 18.67
C GLY A 299 -2.83 5.25 17.36
N LEU A 300 -3.66 4.23 17.10
CA LEU A 300 -3.74 3.52 15.82
C LEU A 300 -4.45 4.38 14.78
N LEU A 301 -5.68 4.84 15.10
CA LEU A 301 -6.53 5.58 14.17
C LEU A 301 -5.96 6.97 13.80
N THR A 302 -5.23 7.64 14.70
CA THR A 302 -4.54 8.92 14.40
C THR A 302 -3.26 8.79 13.56
N ALA A 303 -2.76 7.56 13.41
CA ALA A 303 -1.61 7.21 12.58
C ALA A 303 -1.97 6.05 11.63
N HIS A 304 -3.21 6.07 11.11
CA HIS A 304 -3.72 5.08 10.16
C HIS A 304 -2.75 4.96 8.95
N PRO A 305 -2.50 3.74 8.43
CA PRO A 305 -1.63 3.53 7.27
C PRO A 305 -2.12 4.32 6.04
N ILE A 306 -1.24 4.52 5.06
CA ILE A 306 -1.56 5.22 3.80
C ILE A 306 -2.35 4.28 2.87
N ALA A 307 -3.58 4.01 3.27
CA ALA A 307 -4.58 3.18 2.61
C ALA A 307 -5.98 3.74 2.95
N PRO A 308 -7.01 3.52 2.11
CA PRO A 308 -8.37 3.88 2.48
C PRO A 308 -8.83 3.08 3.70
N LEU A 309 -9.43 3.71 4.71
CA LEU A 309 -10.08 2.98 5.80
C LEU A 309 -11.31 2.24 5.25
N VAL A 310 -11.29 0.91 5.26
CA VAL A 310 -12.36 0.06 4.71
C VAL A 310 -13.33 -0.39 5.79
N SER A 311 -12.83 -0.83 6.94
CA SER A 311 -13.65 -1.44 8.00
C SER A 311 -12.98 -1.36 9.38
N LEU A 312 -13.80 -1.40 10.42
CA LEU A 312 -13.40 -1.55 11.83
C LEU A 312 -14.24 -2.66 12.47
N HIS A 313 -13.60 -3.64 13.12
CA HIS A 313 -14.24 -4.76 13.82
C HIS A 313 -13.98 -4.73 15.34
N HIS A 314 -14.47 -5.72 16.10
CA HIS A 314 -14.26 -5.85 17.55
C HIS A 314 -14.60 -4.57 18.34
N LEU A 315 -15.59 -3.82 17.86
CA LEU A 315 -15.99 -2.53 18.42
C LEU A 315 -16.60 -2.65 19.83
N ASP A 316 -17.02 -3.85 20.24
CA ASP A 316 -17.51 -4.13 21.61
C ASP A 316 -16.38 -4.29 22.66
N VAL A 317 -15.10 -4.38 22.28
CA VAL A 317 -13.97 -4.66 23.20
C VAL A 317 -12.87 -3.57 23.25
N VAL A 318 -12.96 -2.57 22.38
CA VAL A 318 -12.13 -1.35 22.40
C VAL A 318 -12.90 -0.18 23.04
N ASP A 319 -12.17 0.82 23.52
CA ASP A 319 -12.81 2.04 24.04
C ASP A 319 -13.53 2.82 22.91
N PRO A 320 -14.58 3.59 23.22
CA PRO A 320 -15.20 4.51 22.26
C PRO A 320 -14.19 5.44 21.60
N ILE A 321 -14.14 5.40 20.26
CA ILE A 321 -13.16 6.16 19.46
C ILE A 321 -13.25 7.68 19.67
N PHE A 322 -14.37 8.18 20.20
CA PHE A 322 -14.53 9.53 20.71
C PHE A 322 -14.83 9.50 22.22
N PRO A 323 -14.24 10.38 23.02
CA PRO A 323 -14.45 10.39 24.46
C PRO A 323 -15.87 10.82 24.85
N ASN A 324 -16.30 10.39 26.04
CA ASN A 324 -17.55 10.79 26.71
C ASN A 324 -18.84 10.44 25.93
N VAL A 325 -18.81 9.40 25.08
CA VAL A 325 -19.97 8.82 24.37
C VAL A 325 -19.85 7.30 24.32
N ASP A 326 -20.98 6.59 24.14
CA ASP A 326 -20.95 5.15 23.83
C ASP A 326 -20.49 4.86 22.39
N GLN A 327 -20.22 3.59 22.11
CA GLN A 327 -19.67 3.11 20.84
C GLN A 327 -20.48 3.56 19.62
N VAL A 328 -21.80 3.40 19.66
CA VAL A 328 -22.69 3.72 18.53
C VAL A 328 -22.74 5.23 18.31
N ARG A 329 -22.81 6.04 19.38
CA ARG A 329 -22.73 7.51 19.30
C ARG A 329 -21.35 7.99 18.85
N ALA A 330 -20.27 7.31 19.21
CA ALA A 330 -18.91 7.62 18.73
C ALA A 330 -18.83 7.41 17.21
N LEU A 331 -19.18 6.21 16.72
CA LEU A 331 -19.11 5.86 15.31
C LEU A 331 -20.05 6.72 14.45
N LYS A 332 -21.24 7.09 14.98
CA LYS A 332 -22.17 8.00 14.30
C LYS A 332 -21.57 9.37 13.97
N ARG A 333 -20.55 9.86 14.72
CA ARG A 333 -19.83 11.11 14.41
C ARG A 333 -19.02 11.04 13.11
N LEU A 334 -18.59 9.85 12.69
CA LEU A 334 -17.85 9.67 11.43
C LEU A 334 -18.76 9.77 10.19
N LYS A 335 -20.09 9.64 10.33
CA LYS A 335 -21.03 9.61 9.19
C LYS A 335 -20.92 10.85 8.30
N LEU A 336 -20.66 12.03 8.87
CA LEU A 336 -20.55 13.27 8.11
C LEU A 336 -19.19 13.39 7.40
N PRO A 337 -18.02 13.21 8.06
CA PRO A 337 -16.73 13.05 7.37
C PRO A 337 -16.74 12.00 6.24
N ILE A 338 -17.32 10.81 6.48
CA ILE A 338 -17.48 9.75 5.46
C ILE A 338 -18.22 10.28 4.22
N LYS A 339 -19.36 10.96 4.43
CA LYS A 339 -20.16 11.53 3.33
C LYS A 339 -19.41 12.63 2.57
N LEU A 340 -18.57 13.40 3.25
CA LEU A 340 -17.87 14.55 2.67
C LEU A 340 -16.60 14.16 1.89
N ASP A 341 -15.78 13.25 2.42
CA ASP A 341 -14.56 12.75 1.78
C ASP A 341 -14.11 11.43 2.43
N SER A 342 -14.82 10.34 2.14
CA SER A 342 -14.45 8.99 2.61
C SER A 342 -13.03 8.58 2.21
N ALA A 343 -12.50 9.06 1.08
CA ALA A 343 -11.14 8.77 0.64
C ALA A 343 -10.08 9.38 1.57
N GLY A 344 -10.33 10.56 2.14
CA GLY A 344 -9.45 11.22 3.10
C GLY A 344 -9.61 10.78 4.56
N LEU A 345 -10.57 9.91 4.88
CA LEU A 345 -10.91 9.54 6.25
C LEU A 345 -9.72 8.94 7.03
N MET A 346 -9.49 9.47 8.23
CA MET A 346 -8.39 9.14 9.16
C MET A 346 -6.97 9.29 8.60
N GLN A 347 -6.81 9.76 7.36
CA GLN A 347 -5.50 9.96 6.76
C GLN A 347 -4.71 11.02 7.53
N GLN A 348 -3.54 10.62 8.01
CA GLN A 348 -2.63 11.50 8.74
C GLN A 348 -2.07 12.57 7.79
N SER A 349 -1.81 13.77 8.29
CA SER A 349 -1.06 14.84 7.62
C SER A 349 -0.22 15.55 8.68
N ILE A 350 1.08 15.68 8.43
CA ILE A 350 2.05 16.20 9.41
C ILE A 350 2.63 17.52 8.90
N CYS A 351 2.61 18.54 9.74
CA CYS A 351 3.20 19.85 9.48
C CYS A 351 3.77 20.49 10.75
N TYR A 352 4.57 21.54 10.56
CA TYR A 352 5.41 22.11 11.62
C TYR A 352 5.18 23.62 11.74
N ASP A 353 4.92 24.11 12.96
CA ASP A 353 5.00 25.54 13.26
C ASP A 353 6.47 25.87 13.52
N LYS A 354 7.17 26.46 12.55
CA LYS A 354 8.58 26.84 12.69
C LYS A 354 8.80 27.87 13.80
N SER A 355 7.85 28.78 14.03
CA SER A 355 7.98 29.86 15.01
C SER A 355 7.83 29.34 16.45
N LYS A 356 6.86 28.43 16.66
CA LYS A 356 6.56 27.84 17.97
C LYS A 356 7.29 26.53 18.24
N LYS A 357 7.99 25.99 17.23
CA LYS A 357 8.65 24.67 17.19
C LYS A 357 7.69 23.50 17.42
N TRP A 358 6.40 23.67 17.10
CA TRP A 358 5.38 22.65 17.30
C TRP A 358 5.30 21.65 16.15
N THR A 359 4.96 20.41 16.48
CA THR A 359 4.46 19.43 15.50
C THR A 359 2.94 19.42 15.52
N VAL A 360 2.31 19.48 14.35
CA VAL A 360 0.88 19.27 14.20
C VAL A 360 0.62 18.05 13.33
N SER A 361 -0.16 17.11 13.85
CA SER A 361 -0.60 15.91 13.14
C SER A 361 -2.13 15.92 13.04
N VAL A 362 -2.63 15.94 11.82
CA VAL A 362 -4.07 15.95 11.49
C VAL A 362 -4.45 14.58 10.98
N SER A 363 -5.34 13.87 11.68
CA SER A 363 -6.04 12.69 11.16
C SER A 363 -7.41 13.16 10.68
N TRP A 364 -7.54 13.36 9.36
CA TRP A 364 -8.69 14.08 8.80
C TRP A 364 -10.01 13.36 9.10
N GLY A 365 -11.01 14.12 9.56
CA GLY A 365 -12.32 13.57 9.95
C GLY A 365 -12.33 12.83 11.29
N TYR A 366 -11.25 12.87 12.07
CA TYR A 366 -11.15 12.19 13.37
C TYR A 366 -10.56 13.06 14.48
N ALA A 367 -9.28 13.41 14.42
CA ALA A 367 -8.60 14.17 15.48
C ALA A 367 -7.37 14.94 15.00
N VAL A 368 -6.97 15.97 15.76
CA VAL A 368 -5.71 16.71 15.59
C VAL A 368 -4.89 16.61 16.88
N GLN A 369 -3.59 16.44 16.73
CA GLN A 369 -2.61 16.44 17.81
C GLN A 369 -1.63 17.61 17.63
N ILE A 370 -1.40 18.40 18.68
CA ILE A 370 -0.36 19.44 18.72
C ILE A 370 0.66 19.06 19.78
N LEU A 371 1.92 18.86 19.38
CA LEU A 371 3.03 18.53 20.27
C LEU A 371 3.95 19.76 20.38
N GLN A 372 4.40 20.06 21.60
CA GLN A 372 5.33 21.17 21.86
C GLN A 372 6.71 20.99 21.19
N PRO A 373 7.32 19.79 21.14
CA PRO A 373 8.52 19.57 20.32
C PRO A 373 8.23 19.35 18.83
N THR A 374 9.22 19.67 17.99
CA THR A 374 9.32 19.20 16.61
C THR A 374 9.70 17.72 16.63
N VAL A 375 8.84 16.87 16.06
CA VAL A 375 8.99 15.40 16.01
C VAL A 375 9.05 14.97 14.54
N ALA A 376 10.07 14.17 14.19
CA ALA A 376 10.26 13.70 12.83
C ALA A 376 9.03 12.93 12.31
N ALA A 377 8.70 13.10 11.02
CA ALA A 377 7.54 12.45 10.41
C ALA A 377 7.59 10.91 10.56
N ARG A 378 8.77 10.30 10.37
CA ARG A 378 9.04 8.86 10.60
C ARG A 378 8.71 8.37 12.02
N ALA A 379 8.69 9.25 13.02
CA ALA A 379 8.27 8.93 14.37
C ALA A 379 6.77 9.19 14.58
N MET A 380 6.19 10.21 13.96
CA MET A 380 4.74 10.48 14.01
C MET A 380 3.89 9.47 13.23
N GLU A 381 4.47 8.86 12.18
CA GLU A 381 3.91 7.73 11.41
C GLU A 381 3.76 6.45 12.24
N LYS A 382 4.49 6.31 13.35
CA LYS A 382 4.34 5.16 14.24
C LYS A 382 3.17 5.39 15.21
N PRO A 383 2.16 4.51 15.25
CA PRO A 383 1.10 4.55 16.25
C PRO A 383 1.64 4.67 17.68
N ALA A 384 1.10 5.62 18.44
CA ALA A 384 1.39 5.70 19.87
C ALA A 384 0.69 4.55 20.60
N ARG A 385 1.40 3.86 21.50
CA ARG A 385 0.86 2.75 22.32
C ARG A 385 -0.17 3.23 23.36
N THR A 386 -1.35 3.62 22.89
CA THR A 386 -2.53 3.94 23.72
C THR A 386 -3.42 2.71 23.95
N PHE A 387 -3.25 1.68 23.12
CA PHE A 387 -3.96 0.40 23.12
C PHE A 387 -3.09 -0.73 23.69
N LEU A 388 -3.74 -1.83 24.06
CA LEU A 388 -3.12 -3.05 24.56
C LEU A 388 -3.23 -4.19 23.52
N ASN A 389 -2.37 -5.20 23.64
CA ASN A 389 -2.44 -6.39 22.80
C ASN A 389 -3.65 -7.27 23.17
N TRP A 390 -4.19 -8.02 22.20
CA TRP A 390 -5.17 -9.08 22.42
C TRP A 390 -4.76 -10.04 23.55
N TYR A 391 -3.51 -10.48 23.53
CA TYR A 391 -2.94 -11.25 24.62
C TYR A 391 -2.40 -10.27 25.66
N LYS A 392 -3.16 -10.04 26.73
CA LYS A 392 -2.87 -8.99 27.74
C LYS A 392 -1.49 -9.09 28.40
N ASN A 393 -0.88 -10.28 28.41
CA ASN A 393 0.45 -10.54 28.95
C ASN A 393 1.57 -10.53 27.89
N ALA A 394 1.25 -10.31 26.62
CA ALA A 394 2.23 -10.29 25.53
C ALA A 394 3.01 -8.99 25.50
N ASP A 395 4.27 -9.07 25.06
CA ASP A 395 5.16 -7.92 25.01
C ASP A 395 4.72 -6.89 23.95
N HIS A 396 5.19 -5.65 24.13
CA HIS A 396 4.94 -4.53 23.24
C HIS A 396 5.51 -4.66 21.82
N THR A 397 6.29 -5.71 21.57
CA THR A 397 6.76 -6.16 20.25
C THR A 397 5.75 -7.02 19.50
N ALA A 398 4.71 -7.57 20.16
CA ALA A 398 3.78 -8.54 19.58
C ALA A 398 2.66 -7.92 18.70
N PHE A 399 2.94 -6.83 17.98
CA PHE A 399 2.07 -6.24 16.97
C PHE A 399 2.62 -6.52 15.56
N THR A 400 1.76 -6.53 14.54
CA THR A 400 2.21 -6.67 13.14
C THR A 400 2.80 -5.39 12.53
N PHE A 401 2.95 -4.33 13.32
CA PHE A 401 3.44 -3.02 12.90
C PHE A 401 4.25 -2.32 14.00
N ASN A 402 5.12 -1.40 13.58
CA ASN A 402 5.97 -0.62 14.47
C ASN A 402 5.16 0.40 15.28
N THR A 403 5.22 0.32 16.60
CA THR A 403 4.61 1.30 17.52
C THR A 403 5.65 2.22 18.16
N ARG A 404 5.21 3.27 18.85
CA ARG A 404 6.05 4.10 19.73
C ARG A 404 5.46 4.20 21.14
N PRO A 405 6.29 4.28 22.21
CA PRO A 405 5.77 4.52 23.56
C PRO A 405 5.01 5.85 23.65
N VAL A 406 3.95 5.89 24.46
CA VAL A 406 3.42 7.15 24.95
C VAL A 406 4.46 7.77 25.88
N SER A 407 4.86 9.02 25.63
CA SER A 407 5.94 9.64 26.39
C SER A 407 5.60 9.77 27.88
N ARG A 408 6.57 9.39 28.73
CA ARG A 408 6.57 9.68 30.17
C ARG A 408 6.80 11.17 30.44
N ASN A 409 7.55 11.86 29.56
CA ASN A 409 7.74 13.30 29.66
C ASN A 409 6.47 14.03 29.19
N HIS A 410 5.82 14.74 30.11
CA HIS A 410 4.61 15.50 29.86
C HIS A 410 4.74 16.55 28.74
N CYS A 411 5.90 17.20 28.57
CA CYS A 411 6.15 18.16 27.48
C CYS A 411 6.08 17.53 26.07
N TRP A 412 6.21 16.19 25.98
CA TRP A 412 6.18 15.43 24.73
C TRP A 412 4.82 14.76 24.47
N ARG A 413 3.85 14.92 25.38
CA ARG A 413 2.48 14.47 25.16
C ARG A 413 1.73 15.49 24.29
N PRO A 414 0.89 15.04 23.34
CA PRO A 414 0.11 15.95 22.50
C PRO A 414 -1.04 16.58 23.29
N PHE A 415 -1.35 17.83 22.98
CA PHE A 415 -2.69 18.38 23.17
C PHE A 415 -3.59 17.78 22.09
N VAL A 416 -4.69 17.13 22.49
CA VAL A 416 -5.61 16.45 21.57
C VAL A 416 -6.84 17.31 21.32
N TYR A 417 -7.25 17.40 20.05
CA TYR A 417 -8.46 18.05 19.58
C TYR A 417 -9.29 16.99 18.84
N VAL A 418 -10.52 16.76 19.28
CA VAL A 418 -11.42 15.74 18.70
C VAL A 418 -12.43 16.39 17.78
N LEU A 419 -12.84 15.69 16.71
CA LEU A 419 -13.84 16.19 15.78
C LEU A 419 -15.13 16.60 16.52
N SER A 420 -15.56 17.83 16.27
CA SER A 420 -16.81 18.41 16.75
C SER A 420 -17.81 18.60 15.61
N ASN A 421 -17.35 19.14 14.47
CA ASN A 421 -18.20 19.44 13.32
C ASN A 421 -17.47 19.21 11.99
N ALA A 422 -18.23 18.99 10.92
CA ALA A 422 -17.73 18.84 9.56
C ALA A 422 -18.74 19.44 8.58
N LEU A 423 -18.28 20.24 7.61
CA LEU A 423 -19.14 20.89 6.63
C LEU A 423 -18.47 20.99 5.27
N TYR A 424 -19.27 21.10 4.22
CA TYR A 424 -18.82 21.41 2.87
C TYR A 424 -19.18 22.85 2.54
N ASN A 425 -18.22 23.60 2.00
CA ASN A 425 -18.42 24.94 1.49
C ASN A 425 -18.48 24.89 -0.04
N PRO A 426 -19.67 25.07 -0.66
CA PRO A 426 -19.81 25.04 -2.12
C PRO A 426 -18.99 26.13 -2.80
N SER A 427 -18.94 27.34 -2.23
CA SER A 427 -18.29 28.51 -2.83
C SER A 427 -16.77 28.37 -2.96
N THR A 428 -16.14 27.58 -2.08
CA THR A 428 -14.69 27.29 -2.16
C THR A 428 -14.38 25.88 -2.67
N ASN A 429 -15.40 25.04 -2.91
CA ASN A 429 -15.26 23.62 -3.23
C ASN A 429 -14.29 22.90 -2.26
N GLN A 430 -14.50 23.11 -0.96
CA GLN A 430 -13.68 22.55 0.12
C GLN A 430 -14.55 22.05 1.27
N THR A 431 -14.07 20.99 1.92
CA THR A 431 -14.53 20.59 3.24
C THR A 431 -13.81 21.40 4.32
N ALA A 432 -14.53 21.74 5.38
CA ALA A 432 -13.99 22.28 6.61
C ALA A 432 -14.38 21.35 7.76
N THR A 433 -13.41 20.99 8.60
CA THR A 433 -13.62 20.17 9.80
C THR A 433 -13.15 20.94 11.03
N GLU A 434 -13.95 20.92 12.08
CA GLU A 434 -13.69 21.62 13.34
C GLU A 434 -13.38 20.61 14.44
N TYR A 435 -12.32 20.86 15.19
CA TYR A 435 -11.86 20.03 16.28
C TYR A 435 -11.77 20.86 17.56
N ILE A 436 -12.35 20.35 18.65
CA ILE A 436 -12.37 21.00 19.97
C ILE A 436 -11.41 20.27 20.90
N ARG A 437 -10.67 21.02 21.72
CA ARG A 437 -9.68 20.48 22.64
C ARG A 437 -10.28 19.57 23.71
N TYR A 438 -9.76 18.35 23.82
CA TYR A 438 -10.14 17.39 24.84
C TYR A 438 -9.26 17.53 26.10
N ARG A 439 -9.66 18.47 26.98
CA ARG A 439 -8.86 18.90 28.15
C ARG A 439 -8.43 17.77 29.10
N ALA A 440 -9.19 16.68 29.21
CA ALA A 440 -8.83 15.55 30.09
C ALA A 440 -7.56 14.80 29.61
N SER A 441 -7.14 15.00 28.37
CA SER A 441 -5.88 14.47 27.83
C SER A 441 -4.69 15.44 27.90
N ASP A 442 -4.91 16.68 28.38
CA ASP A 442 -3.90 17.72 28.33
C ASP A 442 -2.62 17.33 29.09
N PRO A 443 -1.42 17.66 28.56
CA PRO A 443 -0.19 17.53 29.31
C PRO A 443 -0.18 18.50 30.51
N LYS A 444 0.47 18.08 31.61
CA LYS A 444 0.83 18.99 32.70
C LYS A 444 1.69 20.14 32.14
N LYS A 445 1.54 21.36 32.66
CA LYS A 445 2.28 22.55 32.21
C LYS A 445 3.79 22.27 32.11
N CYS A 446 4.35 22.42 30.92
CA CYS A 446 5.78 22.23 30.68
C CYS A 446 6.60 23.37 31.31
N LYS A 447 7.74 23.07 31.94
CA LYS A 447 8.65 24.07 32.55
C LYS A 447 9.70 24.63 31.58
N SER A 448 9.75 24.17 30.33
CA SER A 448 10.76 24.61 29.35
C SER A 448 10.32 25.87 28.60
N ASN A 449 11.27 26.54 27.93
CA ASN A 449 11.04 27.72 27.05
C ASN A 449 10.30 27.38 25.74
N MET A 450 9.45 26.35 25.73
CA MET A 450 8.61 25.98 24.60
C MET A 450 7.33 26.82 24.61
N ALA A 451 6.89 27.27 23.44
CA ALA A 451 5.57 27.88 23.28
C ALA A 451 4.48 26.90 23.75
N ASP A 452 3.49 27.41 24.46
CA ASP A 452 2.43 26.61 25.08
C ASP A 452 1.13 26.65 24.24
N PRO A 453 0.66 25.51 23.70
CA PRO A 453 -0.65 25.40 23.05
C PRO A 453 -1.85 25.61 23.97
N SER A 454 -1.67 25.83 25.28
CA SER A 454 -2.75 25.89 26.27
C SER A 454 -3.80 26.99 26.04
N SER A 455 -3.51 28.02 25.24
CA SER A 455 -4.49 29.03 24.81
C SER A 455 -5.36 28.58 23.63
N ILE A 456 -4.96 27.55 22.89
CA ILE A 456 -5.69 27.05 21.72
C ILE A 456 -6.81 26.12 22.20
N HIS A 457 -8.03 26.41 21.76
CA HIS A 457 -9.25 25.65 22.09
C HIS A 457 -9.88 24.99 20.86
N ARG A 458 -9.64 25.55 19.67
CA ARG A 458 -10.25 25.13 18.42
C ARG A 458 -9.20 24.97 17.33
N VAL A 459 -9.36 23.95 16.50
CA VAL A 459 -8.62 23.78 15.24
C VAL A 459 -9.62 23.67 14.11
N GLU A 460 -9.42 24.45 13.05
CA GLU A 460 -10.17 24.37 11.80
C GLU A 460 -9.25 23.78 10.72
N VAL A 461 -9.68 22.70 10.05
CA VAL A 461 -8.93 22.06 8.97
C VAL A 461 -9.73 22.13 7.67
N TYR A 462 -9.19 22.84 6.69
CA TYR A 462 -9.73 22.96 5.34
C TYR A 462 -9.05 21.93 4.42
N LYS A 463 -9.84 21.16 3.65
CA LYS A 463 -9.35 20.17 2.70
C LYS A 463 -10.25 20.12 1.45
N LYS A 464 -9.64 20.12 0.25
CA LYS A 464 -10.37 19.79 -0.98
C LYS A 464 -10.59 18.26 -1.05
N PRO A 465 -11.82 17.76 -1.28
CA PRO A 465 -12.05 16.35 -1.55
C PRO A 465 -11.23 15.86 -2.75
N ASP A 466 -10.72 14.63 -2.68
CA ASP A 466 -10.08 13.96 -3.82
C ASP A 466 -10.61 12.51 -3.89
N PRO A 467 -11.75 12.28 -4.57
CA PRO A 467 -12.33 10.94 -4.65
C PRO A 467 -11.45 9.94 -5.42
N TYR A 468 -10.47 10.45 -6.17
CA TYR A 468 -9.47 9.72 -6.94
C TYR A 468 -8.10 9.64 -6.24
N MET A 469 -8.03 9.93 -4.93
CA MET A 469 -6.79 9.85 -4.15
C MET A 469 -6.10 8.48 -4.26
N TRP A 470 -6.90 7.43 -4.32
CA TRP A 470 -6.46 6.02 -4.33
C TRP A 470 -6.31 5.44 -5.75
N ASP A 471 -6.53 6.26 -6.78
CA ASP A 471 -6.32 5.93 -8.20
C ASP A 471 -4.90 6.36 -8.65
N LYS A 472 -4.08 6.81 -7.69
CA LYS A 472 -2.73 7.36 -7.84
C LYS A 472 -1.81 6.61 -6.87
N ALA A 473 -0.49 6.73 -7.07
CA ALA A 473 0.50 6.19 -6.12
C ALA A 473 0.23 6.69 -4.69
N ALA A 474 0.06 5.75 -3.75
CA ALA A 474 -0.36 6.02 -2.38
C ALA A 474 0.59 6.99 -1.67
N ARG A 475 0.07 8.16 -1.26
CA ARG A 475 0.89 9.23 -0.68
C ARG A 475 0.13 10.08 0.34
N ARG A 476 0.77 10.30 1.48
CA ARG A 476 0.28 11.22 2.51
C ARG A 476 0.08 12.63 1.97
N ASN A 477 -1.06 13.25 2.28
CA ASN A 477 -1.33 14.66 1.98
C ASN A 477 -0.39 15.58 2.79
N CYS A 478 -0.09 16.76 2.27
CA CYS A 478 0.67 17.77 3.01
C CYS A 478 -0.30 18.63 3.82
N CYS A 479 0.14 19.17 4.97
CA CYS A 479 -0.56 20.27 5.62
C CYS A 479 0.30 21.52 5.79
N ARG A 480 -0.36 22.66 6.00
CA ARG A 480 0.26 23.91 6.43
C ARG A 480 -0.65 24.63 7.43
N ILE A 481 -0.05 25.32 8.39
CA ILE A 481 -0.76 26.22 9.29
C ILE A 481 -1.00 27.54 8.55
N LEU A 482 -2.21 28.09 8.63
CA LEU A 482 -2.58 29.36 8.02
C LEU A 482 -2.55 30.50 9.06
N PRO A 483 -2.18 31.73 8.68
CA PRO A 483 -2.46 32.91 9.48
C PRO A 483 -3.95 33.04 9.75
N THR A 484 -4.33 33.44 10.97
CA THR A 484 -5.73 33.65 11.34
C THR A 484 -5.86 34.80 12.34
N LYS A 485 -6.94 35.57 12.22
CA LYS A 485 -7.34 36.61 13.19
C LYS A 485 -8.25 36.06 14.29
N LYS A 486 -8.71 34.80 14.19
CA LYS A 486 -9.58 34.16 15.19
C LYS A 486 -8.80 33.87 16.48
N LYS A 487 -9.19 34.47 17.60
CA LYS A 487 -8.61 34.19 18.92
C LYS A 487 -8.75 32.70 19.27
N ASN A 488 -7.77 32.15 20.00
CA ASN A 488 -7.74 30.78 20.54
C ASN A 488 -7.96 29.66 19.50
N THR A 489 -7.71 29.95 18.21
CA THR A 489 -8.01 29.06 17.07
C THR A 489 -6.77 28.92 16.19
N ILE A 490 -6.48 27.70 15.74
CA ILE A 490 -5.53 27.44 14.66
C ILE A 490 -6.29 27.05 13.40
N VAL A 491 -5.87 27.58 12.26
CA VAL A 491 -6.38 27.18 10.94
C VAL A 491 -5.30 26.37 10.22
N ILE A 492 -5.69 25.26 9.60
CA ILE A 492 -4.81 24.36 8.85
C ILE A 492 -5.43 24.10 7.48
N GLU A 493 -4.61 24.08 6.45
CA GLU A 493 -4.96 23.56 5.14
C GLU A 493 -4.30 22.19 4.95
N VAL A 494 -5.08 21.19 4.54
CA VAL A 494 -4.62 19.87 4.07
C VAL A 494 -4.84 19.79 2.56
N ALA A 495 -3.81 19.43 1.81
CA ALA A 495 -3.91 19.31 0.36
C ALA A 495 -2.93 18.28 -0.20
N TYR A 496 -3.32 17.64 -1.30
CA TYR A 496 -2.36 16.98 -2.18
C TYR A 496 -1.50 18.05 -2.85
N ARG A 497 -0.27 18.22 -2.35
CA ARG A 497 0.71 19.14 -2.93
C ARG A 497 1.82 18.32 -3.57
N HIS A 498 1.97 18.45 -4.89
CA HIS A 498 3.33 18.47 -5.41
C HIS A 498 4.05 19.63 -4.69
N ARG A 499 5.26 19.39 -4.19
CA ARG A 499 6.16 20.52 -3.96
C ARG A 499 6.26 21.21 -5.32
N SER A 500 5.88 22.48 -5.37
CA SER A 500 6.39 23.40 -6.40
C SER A 500 7.88 23.62 -6.13
N GLN A 501 8.67 22.56 -6.35
CA GLN A 501 9.88 22.75 -7.09
C GLN A 501 9.40 23.22 -8.47
N LYS A 502 9.94 24.34 -8.97
CA LYS A 502 10.01 24.56 -10.40
C LYS A 502 10.85 23.40 -10.96
N LYS A 503 10.19 22.29 -11.26
CA LYS A 503 10.83 21.19 -11.97
C LYS A 503 10.76 21.54 -13.44
N SER A 504 11.91 21.86 -14.00
CA SER A 504 12.22 21.59 -15.40
C SER A 504 12.24 20.08 -15.58
N THR A 505 11.08 19.41 -15.46
CA THR A 505 11.01 17.97 -15.70
C THR A 505 11.42 17.76 -17.14
N LEU A 506 12.48 16.99 -17.37
CA LEU A 506 12.74 16.41 -18.67
C LEU A 506 11.66 15.33 -18.88
N THR A 507 10.47 15.79 -19.27
CA THR A 507 9.32 14.94 -19.51
C THR A 507 9.57 14.23 -20.83
N LEU A 508 10.21 13.06 -20.76
CA LEU A 508 10.10 12.09 -21.84
C LEU A 508 8.65 11.60 -21.85
N THR A 509 7.80 12.28 -22.61
CA THR A 509 6.40 11.90 -22.79
C THR A 509 6.34 10.64 -23.62
N LEU A 510 6.52 9.49 -22.97
CA LEU A 510 6.32 8.18 -23.58
C LEU A 510 4.82 7.94 -23.72
N THR A 511 4.26 8.34 -24.86
CA THR A 511 2.90 7.96 -25.24
C THR A 511 2.92 6.51 -25.74
N LEU A 512 2.85 5.56 -24.80
CA LEU A 512 2.67 4.14 -25.13
C LEU A 512 1.35 3.97 -25.90
N THR A 513 1.44 3.41 -27.10
CA THR A 513 0.31 3.08 -27.97
C THR A 513 0.46 1.62 -28.38
N LEU A 514 0.09 0.72 -27.45
CA LEU A 514 0.25 -0.74 -27.55
C LEU A 514 -0.26 -1.30 -28.89
N ASN A 515 0.66 -1.52 -29.82
CA ASN A 515 0.45 -2.28 -31.04
C ASN A 515 1.20 -3.61 -30.90
N LEU A 516 0.44 -4.66 -30.56
CA LEU A 516 0.92 -6.04 -30.57
C LEU A 516 1.09 -6.51 -32.03
N THR A 517 2.28 -6.29 -32.59
CA THR A 517 2.72 -6.90 -33.85
C THR A 517 3.89 -7.85 -33.59
N THR A 518 3.79 -9.07 -34.10
CA THR A 518 4.74 -10.15 -33.85
C THR A 518 6.04 -9.99 -34.66
N GLN A 519 7.15 -10.47 -34.08
CA GLN A 519 8.55 -10.41 -34.56
C GLN A 519 9.26 -9.05 -34.33
N PRO A 520 10.53 -9.04 -33.85
CA PRO A 520 11.62 -9.92 -34.28
C PRO A 520 12.06 -11.03 -33.30
N GLN A 521 12.57 -12.13 -33.86
CA GLN A 521 13.28 -13.20 -33.15
C GLN A 521 14.77 -12.85 -32.93
N LEU A 522 15.40 -13.53 -31.96
CA LEU A 522 16.83 -13.53 -31.61
C LEU A 522 17.45 -12.20 -31.11
N ALA A 523 17.47 -12.02 -29.78
CA ALA A 523 18.45 -11.14 -29.09
C ALA A 523 18.58 -11.33 -27.55
N LEU A 524 17.91 -12.31 -26.93
CA LEU A 524 17.88 -12.54 -25.48
C LEU A 524 18.58 -13.85 -25.11
N GLU A 525 19.31 -13.87 -23.99
CA GLU A 525 20.00 -15.08 -23.48
C GLU A 525 19.00 -16.18 -23.05
N VAL A 526 17.81 -15.77 -22.60
CA VAL A 526 16.67 -16.65 -22.36
C VAL A 526 15.44 -16.03 -23.03
N SER A 527 14.93 -16.68 -24.08
CA SER A 527 13.66 -16.32 -24.72
C SER A 527 12.82 -17.56 -25.00
N ALA A 528 11.59 -17.58 -24.49
CA ALA A 528 10.61 -18.60 -24.82
C ALA A 528 9.46 -17.93 -25.58
N CYS A 529 9.33 -18.23 -26.87
CA CYS A 529 8.18 -17.80 -27.66
C CYS A 529 7.14 -18.92 -27.72
N ARG A 530 5.90 -18.60 -27.38
CA ARG A 530 4.71 -19.39 -27.72
C ARG A 530 3.93 -18.62 -28.78
N THR A 531 2.86 -19.21 -29.34
CA THR A 531 2.28 -18.83 -30.64
C THR A 531 2.05 -17.34 -30.87
N ASP A 532 1.76 -16.56 -29.81
CA ASP A 532 1.42 -15.14 -29.90
C ASP A 532 2.23 -14.22 -28.96
N SER A 533 3.17 -14.75 -28.15
CA SER A 533 4.04 -13.94 -27.29
C SER A 533 5.44 -14.53 -27.08
N CYS A 534 6.43 -13.65 -26.91
CA CYS A 534 7.80 -14.01 -26.56
C CYS A 534 8.14 -13.48 -25.17
N LEU A 535 8.51 -14.37 -24.26
CA LEU A 535 8.97 -13.99 -22.92
C LEU A 535 10.41 -13.48 -22.99
N TYR A 536 10.70 -12.41 -22.24
CA TYR A 536 12.04 -11.91 -21.98
C TYR A 536 12.39 -12.07 -20.49
N GLN A 537 13.68 -12.23 -20.22
CA GLN A 537 14.26 -12.13 -18.90
C GLN A 537 15.57 -11.32 -18.99
N VAL A 538 15.79 -10.41 -18.03
CA VAL A 538 17.07 -9.74 -17.81
C VAL A 538 17.42 -9.82 -16.33
N SER A 539 18.67 -10.17 -16.04
CA SER A 539 19.24 -10.18 -14.68
C SER A 539 20.43 -9.23 -14.61
N TYR A 540 20.60 -8.57 -13.46
CA TYR A 540 21.61 -7.56 -13.21
C TYR A 540 22.65 -8.04 -12.17
N GLY A 541 23.82 -7.40 -12.16
CA GLY A 541 24.95 -7.82 -11.32
C GLY A 541 24.76 -7.65 -9.81
N ASP A 542 23.70 -6.98 -9.37
CA ASP A 542 23.28 -6.87 -7.96
C ASP A 542 22.28 -7.96 -7.55
N GLY A 543 21.95 -8.89 -8.45
CA GLY A 543 20.95 -9.95 -8.25
C GLY A 543 19.51 -9.52 -8.56
N SER A 544 19.27 -8.25 -8.92
CA SER A 544 17.95 -7.82 -9.38
C SER A 544 17.62 -8.41 -10.75
N PHE A 545 16.33 -8.57 -11.06
CA PHE A 545 15.87 -9.12 -12.33
C PHE A 545 14.51 -8.58 -12.77
N THR A 546 14.22 -8.76 -14.05
CA THR A 546 12.93 -8.44 -14.66
C THR A 546 12.55 -9.54 -15.65
N VAL A 547 11.30 -10.01 -15.59
CA VAL A 547 10.71 -11.03 -16.46
C VAL A 547 9.35 -10.54 -16.93
N GLY A 548 9.05 -10.71 -18.22
CA GLY A 548 7.73 -10.42 -18.76
C GLY A 548 7.62 -10.68 -20.26
N ASP A 549 6.64 -10.06 -20.91
CA ASP A 549 6.46 -10.18 -22.35
C ASP A 549 7.30 -9.16 -23.13
N PHE A 550 7.84 -9.59 -24.26
CA PHE A 550 8.53 -8.73 -25.21
C PHE A 550 7.52 -8.05 -26.14
N ALA A 551 7.63 -6.74 -26.30
CA ALA A 551 6.72 -5.92 -27.11
C ALA A 551 7.48 -4.91 -27.97
N THR A 552 6.80 -4.32 -28.95
CA THR A 552 7.32 -3.20 -29.75
C THR A 552 6.45 -1.97 -29.56
N GLU A 553 7.07 -0.80 -29.40
CA GLU A 553 6.37 0.44 -29.05
C GLU A 553 6.98 1.66 -29.78
N LYS A 554 6.21 2.74 -29.87
CA LYS A 554 6.66 4.06 -30.30
C LYS A 554 7.24 4.85 -29.12
N LEU A 555 8.54 5.16 -29.18
CA LEU A 555 9.16 6.10 -28.25
C LEU A 555 9.16 7.51 -28.82
N SER A 556 8.82 8.51 -27.99
CA SER A 556 8.75 9.92 -28.40
C SER A 556 9.66 10.80 -27.52
N PHE A 557 10.46 11.66 -28.14
CA PHE A 557 11.53 12.44 -27.51
C PHE A 557 11.16 13.93 -27.40
N GLY A 558 9.96 14.21 -26.86
CA GLY A 558 9.42 15.56 -26.81
C GLY A 558 9.28 16.15 -28.21
N ASN A 559 9.86 17.34 -28.43
CA ASN A 559 9.85 18.01 -29.73
C ASN A 559 10.86 17.42 -30.73
N SER A 560 11.73 16.48 -30.31
CA SER A 560 12.77 15.89 -31.14
C SER A 560 12.29 14.72 -32.03
N GLY A 561 10.98 14.51 -32.13
CA GLY A 561 10.36 13.46 -32.93
C GLY A 561 10.15 12.14 -32.18
N SER A 562 9.93 11.06 -32.94
CA SER A 562 9.57 9.75 -32.41
C SER A 562 10.09 8.61 -33.29
N VAL A 563 10.43 7.48 -32.66
CA VAL A 563 10.85 6.25 -33.35
C VAL A 563 9.82 5.16 -33.06
N ASN A 564 9.29 4.53 -34.11
CA ASN A 564 8.34 3.44 -34.03
C ASN A 564 9.05 2.09 -33.89
N ASN A 565 8.31 1.05 -33.48
CA ASN A 565 8.74 -0.34 -33.44
C ASN A 565 10.01 -0.59 -32.61
N VAL A 566 10.20 0.19 -31.54
CA VAL A 566 11.28 -0.01 -30.58
C VAL A 566 10.89 -1.17 -29.67
N ALA A 567 11.69 -2.23 -29.69
CA ALA A 567 11.58 -3.36 -28.80
C ALA A 567 11.77 -2.94 -27.33
N ILE A 568 10.83 -3.33 -26.48
CA ILE A 568 10.80 -3.09 -25.04
C ILE A 568 10.35 -4.35 -24.30
N GLY A 569 10.70 -4.44 -23.02
CA GLY A 569 10.18 -5.46 -22.12
C GLY A 569 9.01 -4.94 -21.29
N CYS A 570 7.85 -5.59 -21.37
CA CYS A 570 6.72 -5.39 -20.47
C CYS A 570 6.87 -6.28 -19.24
N GLY A 571 7.67 -5.84 -18.27
CA GLY A 571 8.02 -6.61 -17.08
C GLY A 571 6.84 -6.82 -16.13
N HIS A 572 6.48 -8.07 -15.88
CA HIS A 572 5.41 -8.48 -14.96
C HIS A 572 5.94 -8.84 -13.58
N ASP A 573 7.13 -9.45 -13.53
CA ASP A 573 7.87 -9.77 -12.32
C ASP A 573 9.18 -8.98 -12.32
N ASN A 574 9.41 -8.16 -11.29
CA ASN A 574 10.47 -7.16 -11.25
C ASN A 574 11.00 -7.02 -9.82
N GLU A 575 12.02 -7.80 -9.47
CA GLU A 575 12.62 -7.79 -8.14
C GLU A 575 13.92 -6.98 -8.12
N GLY A 576 13.99 -5.96 -7.27
CA GLY A 576 15.14 -5.05 -7.19
C GLY A 576 14.81 -3.64 -6.71
N LEU A 577 15.77 -2.72 -6.90
CA LEU A 577 15.66 -1.32 -6.47
C LEU A 577 14.94 -0.40 -7.49
N PHE A 578 14.06 -0.94 -8.34
CA PHE A 578 13.40 -0.22 -9.45
C PHE A 578 12.32 0.80 -9.02
N VAL A 579 12.18 1.02 -7.71
CA VAL A 579 11.15 1.89 -7.11
C VAL A 579 11.21 3.33 -7.63
N ALA A 580 10.02 3.93 -7.81
CA ALA A 580 9.80 5.28 -8.33
C ALA A 580 10.18 5.52 -9.81
N SER A 581 10.46 4.47 -10.59
CA SER A 581 10.49 4.50 -12.06
C SER A 581 9.39 3.59 -12.64
N ALA A 582 9.10 3.72 -13.94
CA ALA A 582 8.18 2.82 -14.65
C ALA A 582 8.90 1.70 -15.43
N GLY A 583 10.23 1.66 -15.37
CA GLY A 583 11.07 0.76 -16.15
C GLY A 583 12.49 1.33 -16.34
N LEU A 584 13.36 0.54 -16.97
CA LEU A 584 14.76 0.87 -17.21
C LEU A 584 15.05 1.12 -18.70
N LEU A 585 15.96 2.06 -18.97
CA LEU A 585 16.42 2.39 -20.32
C LEU A 585 17.87 1.91 -20.49
N GLY A 586 18.07 0.85 -21.26
CA GLY A 586 19.39 0.26 -21.50
C GLY A 586 20.22 1.01 -22.55
N LEU A 587 21.38 1.55 -22.15
CA LEU A 587 22.36 2.24 -23.01
C LEU A 587 23.60 1.38 -23.36
N GLY A 588 23.55 0.08 -23.03
CA GLY A 588 24.63 -0.88 -23.26
C GLY A 588 24.94 -1.15 -24.75
N GLY A 589 25.92 -2.01 -25.03
CA GLY A 589 26.32 -2.39 -26.39
C GLY A 589 25.48 -3.51 -27.03
N GLY A 590 24.53 -4.09 -26.31
CA GLY A 590 23.64 -5.15 -26.82
C GLY A 590 22.67 -4.65 -27.89
N THR A 591 22.22 -5.54 -28.78
CA THR A 591 21.34 -5.21 -29.92
C THR A 591 19.98 -4.64 -29.51
N LEU A 592 19.46 -5.03 -28.35
CA LEU A 592 18.22 -4.49 -27.76
C LEU A 592 18.43 -3.18 -26.97
N SER A 593 19.65 -2.67 -26.84
CA SER A 593 19.87 -1.36 -26.21
C SER A 593 19.18 -0.25 -27.00
N LEU A 594 18.73 0.81 -26.33
CA LEU A 594 18.14 1.95 -27.01
C LEU A 594 19.13 2.58 -28.00
N THR A 595 20.42 2.62 -27.66
CA THR A 595 21.48 3.12 -28.56
C THR A 595 21.56 2.33 -29.88
N SER A 596 21.45 1.00 -29.82
CA SER A 596 21.45 0.15 -31.01
C SER A 596 20.16 0.28 -31.81
N GLN A 597 19.01 0.30 -31.14
CA GLN A 597 17.70 0.40 -31.79
C GLN A 597 17.47 1.75 -32.48
N LEU A 598 17.95 2.86 -31.88
CA LEU A 598 17.94 4.19 -32.50
C LEU A 598 19.03 4.37 -33.58
N LYS A 599 19.92 3.39 -33.76
CA LYS A 599 21.12 3.47 -34.63
C LYS A 599 21.97 4.72 -34.31
N ALA A 600 22.12 5.05 -33.03
CA ALA A 600 22.85 6.23 -32.58
C ALA A 600 24.34 6.10 -32.90
N SER A 601 24.93 7.12 -33.54
CA SER A 601 26.38 7.22 -33.76
C SER A 601 27.10 7.75 -32.52
N SER A 602 26.42 8.56 -31.70
CA SER A 602 26.88 8.94 -30.37
C SER A 602 25.72 9.11 -29.39
N PHE A 603 26.02 9.13 -28.10
CA PHE A 603 25.09 9.64 -27.08
C PHE A 603 25.88 10.27 -25.93
N SER A 604 25.27 11.19 -25.20
CA SER A 604 25.84 11.71 -23.96
C SER A 604 24.79 11.86 -22.88
N TYR A 605 25.21 11.74 -21.62
CA TYR A 605 24.37 12.08 -20.48
C TYR A 605 25.11 12.97 -19.49
N CYS A 606 24.35 13.73 -18.71
CA CYS A 606 24.88 14.53 -17.62
C CYS A 606 24.10 14.24 -16.34
N LEU A 607 24.76 13.68 -15.34
CA LEU A 607 24.15 13.43 -14.03
C LEU A 607 24.40 14.65 -13.15
N VAL A 608 23.35 15.39 -12.78
CA VAL A 608 23.50 16.54 -11.88
C VAL A 608 23.86 16.09 -10.45
N ASP A 609 24.49 16.98 -9.69
CA ASP A 609 24.91 16.70 -8.32
C ASP A 609 23.71 16.33 -7.44
N ARG A 610 23.86 15.28 -6.62
CA ARG A 610 22.80 14.72 -5.76
C ARG A 610 22.06 15.77 -4.92
N ASP A 611 22.79 16.79 -4.47
CA ASP A 611 22.29 17.82 -3.56
C ASP A 611 21.85 19.10 -4.30
N SER A 612 21.86 19.08 -5.65
CA SER A 612 21.47 20.22 -6.50
C SER A 612 19.96 20.52 -6.47
N THR A 613 19.60 21.80 -6.47
CA THR A 613 18.21 22.25 -6.44
C THR A 613 17.90 23.16 -7.63
N GLY A 614 17.33 22.60 -8.70
CA GLY A 614 16.82 23.36 -9.86
C GLY A 614 17.41 22.92 -11.21
N SER A 615 18.56 22.24 -11.21
CA SER A 615 19.11 21.59 -12.40
C SER A 615 18.42 20.25 -12.69
N SER A 616 18.59 19.72 -13.90
CA SER A 616 18.02 18.42 -14.29
C SER A 616 19.01 17.68 -15.19
N SER A 617 19.14 16.38 -14.96
CA SER A 617 20.00 15.51 -15.77
C SER A 617 19.51 15.46 -17.22
N THR A 618 20.46 15.38 -18.16
CA THR A 618 20.16 15.26 -19.60
C THR A 618 20.59 13.90 -20.15
N LEU A 619 19.93 13.48 -21.23
CA LEU A 619 20.34 12.39 -22.11
C LEU A 619 20.10 12.87 -23.54
N GLU A 620 21.14 12.84 -24.36
CA GLU A 620 21.16 13.36 -25.72
C GLU A 620 21.75 12.31 -26.66
N PHE A 621 21.19 12.20 -27.86
CA PHE A 621 21.68 11.30 -28.91
C PHE A 621 22.24 12.12 -30.07
N ASN A 622 23.33 11.65 -30.65
CA ASN A 622 24.02 12.26 -31.79
C ASN A 622 24.43 13.74 -31.56
N SER A 623 24.65 14.15 -30.31
CA SER A 623 25.14 15.49 -29.96
C SER A 623 26.67 15.58 -29.98
N ALA A 624 27.19 16.79 -30.21
CA ALA A 624 28.62 17.05 -30.26
C ALA A 624 29.28 16.93 -28.88
N THR A 625 30.46 16.32 -28.82
CA THR A 625 31.24 16.23 -27.58
C THR A 625 31.96 17.56 -27.31
N PRO A 626 31.95 18.08 -26.06
CA PRO A 626 32.71 19.29 -25.71
C PRO A 626 34.21 19.14 -26.00
N GLY A 627 34.82 20.15 -26.61
CA GLY A 627 36.22 20.09 -27.06
C GLY A 627 37.27 19.99 -25.95
N ASP A 628 36.90 20.33 -24.71
CA ASP A 628 37.75 20.26 -23.50
C ASP A 628 37.60 18.94 -22.71
N SER A 629 37.04 17.90 -23.34
CA SER A 629 36.81 16.59 -22.69
C SER A 629 38.08 15.75 -22.54
N VAL A 630 38.17 15.02 -21.43
CA VAL A 630 39.14 13.94 -21.22
C VAL A 630 38.65 12.70 -21.96
N THR A 631 39.31 12.31 -23.05
CA THR A 631 38.92 11.16 -23.87
C THR A 631 39.66 9.87 -23.50
N ALA A 632 39.01 8.73 -23.71
CA ALA A 632 39.56 7.39 -23.56
C ALA A 632 38.95 6.44 -24.61
N PRO A 633 39.67 5.42 -25.10
CA PRO A 633 39.11 4.34 -25.91
C PRO A 633 37.99 3.58 -25.19
N LEU A 634 36.90 3.31 -25.91
CA LEU A 634 35.93 2.28 -25.56
C LEU A 634 36.45 0.93 -26.02
N LEU A 635 36.72 0.06 -25.05
CA LEU A 635 37.18 -1.29 -25.32
C LEU A 635 36.00 -2.21 -25.66
N ARG A 636 36.27 -3.25 -26.46
CA ARG A 636 35.29 -4.29 -26.79
C ARG A 636 35.69 -5.60 -26.13
N ASN A 637 34.81 -6.15 -25.31
CA ASN A 637 34.91 -7.53 -24.84
C ASN A 637 34.16 -8.43 -25.85
N SER A 638 34.84 -9.42 -26.42
CA SER A 638 34.27 -10.32 -27.43
C SER A 638 33.20 -11.25 -26.87
N GLN A 639 33.34 -11.63 -25.59
CA GLN A 639 32.44 -12.49 -24.84
C GLN A 639 31.24 -11.71 -24.28
N ILE A 640 31.47 -10.53 -23.70
CA ILE A 640 30.42 -9.72 -23.05
C ILE A 640 30.24 -8.38 -23.78
N ARG A 641 29.34 -8.35 -24.76
CA ARG A 641 29.11 -7.18 -25.63
C ARG A 641 28.20 -6.10 -25.02
N THR A 642 27.52 -6.40 -23.90
CA THR A 642 26.52 -5.51 -23.30
C THR A 642 27.13 -4.32 -22.57
N TYR A 643 28.31 -4.47 -21.95
CA TYR A 643 28.91 -3.41 -21.15
C TYR A 643 29.77 -2.42 -21.96
N ARG A 644 29.89 -1.19 -21.47
CA ARG A 644 30.75 -0.15 -22.04
C ARG A 644 32.09 -0.13 -21.30
N TYR A 645 33.06 -0.90 -21.79
CA TYR A 645 34.40 -0.96 -21.22
C TYR A 645 35.22 0.28 -21.58
N VAL A 646 36.06 0.75 -20.66
CA VAL A 646 36.94 1.93 -20.84
C VAL A 646 38.39 1.55 -20.54
N ALA A 647 39.32 2.09 -21.33
CA ALA A 647 40.76 1.88 -21.15
C ALA A 647 41.34 2.68 -19.97
N LEU A 648 40.93 2.36 -18.74
CA LEU A 648 41.55 2.83 -17.51
C LEU A 648 42.89 2.10 -17.31
N THR A 649 43.97 2.85 -17.07
CA THR A 649 45.33 2.32 -16.89
C THR A 649 45.87 2.51 -15.47
N GLY A 650 45.22 3.35 -14.65
CA GLY A 650 45.65 3.61 -13.29
C GLY A 650 44.76 4.58 -12.53
N MET A 651 45.15 4.85 -11.28
CA MET A 651 44.59 5.92 -10.44
C MET A 651 45.70 6.61 -9.67
N SER A 652 45.46 7.83 -9.17
CA SER A 652 46.36 8.54 -8.26
C SER A 652 45.62 9.18 -7.09
N VAL A 653 46.36 9.39 -6.00
CA VAL A 653 45.93 10.14 -4.82
C VAL A 653 46.97 11.21 -4.51
N GLY A 654 46.56 12.47 -4.37
CA GLY A 654 47.47 13.60 -4.14
C GLY A 654 48.49 13.80 -5.27
N GLY A 655 48.14 13.39 -6.49
CA GLY A 655 49.05 13.35 -7.64
C GLY A 655 50.04 12.17 -7.65
N GLN A 656 50.08 11.33 -6.61
CA GLN A 656 50.93 10.13 -6.55
C GLN A 656 50.19 8.94 -7.18
N PRO A 657 50.72 8.29 -8.24
CA PRO A 657 50.13 7.09 -8.82
C PRO A 657 50.08 5.93 -7.83
N LEU A 658 49.04 5.11 -7.90
CA LEU A 658 48.97 3.86 -7.12
C LEU A 658 49.97 2.84 -7.68
N ALA A 659 50.69 2.16 -6.79
CA ALA A 659 51.64 1.09 -7.14
C ALA A 659 50.88 -0.20 -7.52
N LEU A 660 50.34 -0.24 -8.73
CA LEU A 660 49.56 -1.35 -9.29
C LEU A 660 50.07 -1.70 -10.69
N SER A 661 50.08 -2.99 -11.04
CA SER A 661 50.31 -3.42 -12.43
C SER A 661 49.13 -2.97 -13.30
N PRO A 662 49.34 -2.32 -14.47
CA PRO A 662 48.26 -1.92 -15.38
C PRO A 662 47.32 -3.07 -15.75
N SER A 663 47.84 -4.30 -15.82
CA SER A 663 47.08 -5.52 -16.11
C SER A 663 45.93 -5.82 -15.13
N VAL A 664 45.86 -5.16 -13.96
CA VAL A 664 44.70 -5.26 -13.07
C VAL A 664 43.43 -4.70 -13.70
N PHE A 665 43.55 -3.72 -14.61
CA PHE A 665 42.42 -3.05 -15.26
C PHE A 665 42.00 -3.73 -16.57
N ASP A 666 42.81 -4.65 -17.10
CA ASP A 666 42.55 -5.33 -18.36
C ASP A 666 41.44 -6.38 -18.26
N VAL A 667 40.86 -6.69 -19.43
CA VAL A 667 40.02 -7.88 -19.66
C VAL A 667 40.94 -9.06 -19.96
N ASP A 668 40.79 -10.16 -19.23
CA ASP A 668 41.58 -11.38 -19.43
C ASP A 668 41.13 -12.17 -20.68
N THR A 669 41.89 -13.19 -21.05
CA THR A 669 41.60 -14.06 -22.21
C THR A 669 40.27 -14.82 -22.10
N THR A 670 39.68 -14.91 -20.91
CA THR A 670 38.36 -15.52 -20.67
C THR A 670 37.21 -14.51 -20.73
N GLY A 671 37.50 -13.23 -21.01
CA GLY A 671 36.50 -12.16 -21.05
C GLY A 671 36.10 -11.64 -19.66
N ARG A 672 36.83 -11.99 -18.59
CA ARG A 672 36.61 -11.50 -17.23
C ARG A 672 37.53 -10.32 -16.93
N GLY A 673 37.26 -9.56 -15.87
CA GLY A 673 38.01 -8.32 -15.61
C GLY A 673 37.52 -7.15 -16.46
N GLY A 674 38.41 -6.19 -16.72
CA GLY A 674 38.08 -4.90 -17.32
C GLY A 674 37.59 -3.85 -16.33
N VAL A 675 37.42 -2.64 -16.84
CA VAL A 675 36.71 -1.52 -16.19
C VAL A 675 35.58 -1.06 -17.08
N ILE A 676 34.37 -0.90 -16.53
CA ILE A 676 33.21 -0.36 -17.24
C ILE A 676 32.76 0.98 -16.64
N VAL A 677 32.06 1.78 -17.44
CA VAL A 677 31.32 2.96 -16.94
C VAL A 677 29.85 2.58 -16.86
N ASP A 678 29.23 2.79 -15.69
CA ASP A 678 27.83 2.44 -15.45
C ASP A 678 27.10 3.53 -14.66
N SER A 679 25.92 3.92 -15.13
CA SER A 679 25.03 4.86 -14.45
C SER A 679 24.12 4.20 -13.42
N GLY A 680 23.89 2.88 -13.50
CA GLY A 680 23.06 2.13 -12.56
C GLY A 680 23.73 1.91 -11.20
N THR A 681 25.01 1.56 -11.20
CA THR A 681 25.83 1.36 -10.00
C THR A 681 26.03 2.67 -9.25
N ALA A 682 25.63 2.73 -7.98
CA ALA A 682 25.66 3.95 -7.18
C ALA A 682 27.07 4.53 -6.95
N VAL A 683 28.02 3.69 -6.51
CA VAL A 683 29.40 4.11 -6.20
C VAL A 683 30.40 3.24 -6.93
N THR A 684 31.55 3.82 -7.29
CA THR A 684 32.61 3.08 -7.99
C THR A 684 33.04 1.85 -7.21
N ARG A 685 32.94 0.69 -7.88
CA ARG A 685 33.29 -0.62 -7.37
C ARG A 685 34.60 -1.06 -8.00
N LEU A 686 35.61 -1.38 -7.21
CA LEU A 686 36.94 -1.73 -7.70
C LEU A 686 37.33 -3.14 -7.26
N LYS A 687 38.08 -3.87 -8.08
CA LYS A 687 38.78 -5.10 -7.64
C LYS A 687 39.48 -4.84 -6.31
N THR A 688 39.32 -5.74 -5.33
CA THR A 688 39.72 -5.50 -3.92
C THR A 688 41.15 -4.98 -3.75
N GLN A 689 42.11 -5.46 -4.54
CA GLN A 689 43.49 -4.94 -4.50
C GLN A 689 43.62 -3.47 -4.94
N VAL A 690 42.87 -3.06 -5.97
CA VAL A 690 42.81 -1.65 -6.43
C VAL A 690 42.10 -0.79 -5.39
N TYR A 691 40.98 -1.28 -4.84
CA TYR A 691 40.24 -0.59 -3.78
C TYR A 691 41.13 -0.33 -2.56
N ASN A 692 41.80 -1.36 -2.04
CA ASN A 692 42.68 -1.25 -0.89
C ASN A 692 43.80 -0.24 -1.15
N SER A 693 44.53 -0.35 -2.28
CA SER A 693 45.59 0.61 -2.62
C SER A 693 45.09 2.05 -2.71
N LEU A 694 43.90 2.28 -3.27
CA LEU A 694 43.28 3.59 -3.37
C LEU A 694 42.90 4.15 -1.99
N ARG A 695 42.17 3.35 -1.21
CA ARG A 695 41.72 3.67 0.16
C ARG A 695 42.90 3.96 1.07
N ASP A 696 43.92 3.11 1.07
CA ASP A 696 45.04 3.20 2.00
C ASP A 696 45.93 4.41 1.65
N SER A 697 46.10 4.73 0.37
CA SER A 697 46.76 5.97 -0.07
C SER A 697 45.97 7.23 0.32
N PHE A 698 44.64 7.19 0.20
CA PHE A 698 43.77 8.28 0.65
C PHE A 698 43.82 8.47 2.17
N ALA A 699 43.65 7.40 2.95
CA ALA A 699 43.69 7.41 4.41
C ALA A 699 45.05 7.89 4.93
N LYS A 700 46.16 7.48 4.31
CA LYS A 700 47.52 7.94 4.63
C LYS A 700 47.69 9.45 4.47
N MET A 701 47.02 10.07 3.50
CA MET A 701 47.07 11.51 3.25
C MET A 701 46.00 12.33 4.00
N THR A 702 45.14 11.68 4.79
CA THR A 702 44.02 12.30 5.54
C THR A 702 44.04 11.97 7.03
N GLN A 703 45.20 11.58 7.57
CA GLN A 703 45.40 11.26 9.00
C GLN A 703 45.09 12.42 9.96
N ASN A 704 45.04 13.66 9.44
CA ASN A 704 44.65 14.87 10.15
C ASN A 704 43.13 15.05 10.30
N LEU A 705 42.32 14.23 9.63
CA LEU A 705 40.86 14.25 9.76
C LEU A 705 40.39 13.28 10.86
N PRO A 706 39.39 13.64 11.70
CA PRO A 706 38.90 12.73 12.73
C PRO A 706 38.24 11.50 12.12
N SER A 707 38.89 10.34 12.19
CA SER A 707 38.32 9.08 11.71
C SER A 707 37.13 8.64 12.58
N THR A 708 36.18 7.95 11.98
CA THR A 708 34.99 7.40 12.66
C THR A 708 34.60 6.04 12.07
N SER A 709 33.68 5.34 12.72
CA SER A 709 33.21 4.04 12.25
C SER A 709 32.67 4.08 10.81
N GLY A 710 32.87 3.00 10.07
CA GLY A 710 32.33 2.82 8.72
C GLY A 710 30.80 2.95 8.66
N PHE A 711 30.27 3.05 7.45
CA PHE A 711 28.84 3.20 7.19
C PHE A 711 28.42 2.38 5.97
N SER A 712 27.57 1.37 6.18
CA SER A 712 27.11 0.47 5.12
C SER A 712 28.30 -0.16 4.37
N ILE A 713 28.44 0.11 3.07
CA ILE A 713 29.51 -0.39 2.21
C ILE A 713 30.83 0.41 2.28
N PHE A 714 30.88 1.51 3.04
CA PHE A 714 32.07 2.34 3.18
C PHE A 714 32.82 2.02 4.48
N ASP A 715 34.08 1.63 4.38
CA ASP A 715 34.93 1.32 5.54
C ASP A 715 35.66 2.57 6.10
N THR A 716 35.88 3.59 5.27
CA THR A 716 36.70 4.76 5.57
C THR A 716 35.82 6.00 5.68
N CYS A 717 35.61 6.47 6.91
CA CYS A 717 34.74 7.60 7.21
C CYS A 717 35.38 8.56 8.22
N TYR A 718 34.96 9.82 8.17
CA TYR A 718 35.44 10.91 9.02
C TYR A 718 34.27 11.65 9.67
N ASP A 719 34.45 12.08 10.91
CA ASP A 719 33.58 13.05 11.58
C ASP A 719 34.07 14.46 11.28
N LEU A 720 33.33 15.16 10.42
CA LEU A 720 33.61 16.53 10.00
C LEU A 720 32.63 17.53 10.63
N SER A 721 31.83 17.13 11.63
CA SER A 721 30.83 17.97 12.31
C SER A 721 31.42 19.26 12.92
N SER A 722 32.70 19.23 13.29
CA SER A 722 33.46 20.34 13.86
C SER A 722 34.22 21.19 12.83
N LYS A 723 34.08 20.90 11.52
CA LYS A 723 34.85 21.54 10.44
C LYS A 723 33.93 22.29 9.48
N GLN A 724 34.24 23.55 9.18
CA GLN A 724 33.56 24.31 8.13
C GLN A 724 34.17 24.06 6.74
N THR A 725 35.49 23.84 6.70
CA THR A 725 36.25 23.49 5.50
C THR A 725 37.23 22.36 5.84
N VAL A 726 37.55 21.54 4.84
CA VAL A 726 38.56 20.49 4.93
C VAL A 726 39.41 20.50 3.66
N SER A 727 40.71 20.23 3.81
CA SER A 727 41.60 19.93 2.69
C SER A 727 41.78 18.42 2.60
N ILE A 728 41.66 17.87 1.39
CA ILE A 728 41.73 16.43 1.11
C ILE A 728 42.54 16.22 -0.17
N PRO A 729 43.28 15.10 -0.31
CA PRO A 729 44.09 14.84 -1.49
C PRO A 729 43.20 14.66 -2.73
N THR A 730 43.69 15.12 -3.88
CA THR A 730 43.03 14.87 -5.16
C THR A 730 42.94 13.38 -5.45
N VAL A 731 41.87 12.93 -6.10
CA VAL A 731 41.72 11.56 -6.58
C VAL A 731 41.46 11.62 -8.08
N SER A 732 42.22 10.86 -8.87
CA SER A 732 42.13 10.91 -10.33
C SER A 732 42.12 9.52 -10.97
N PHE A 733 41.36 9.39 -12.05
CA PHE A 733 41.43 8.26 -12.98
C PHE A 733 42.45 8.55 -14.09
N HIS A 734 43.29 7.58 -14.42
CA HIS A 734 44.22 7.65 -15.56
C HIS A 734 43.76 6.70 -16.66
N PHE A 735 43.69 7.21 -17.88
CA PHE A 735 43.30 6.48 -19.08
C PHE A 735 44.50 6.35 -20.04
N SER A 736 44.41 5.39 -20.96
CA SER A 736 45.40 5.19 -22.02
C SER A 736 45.66 6.49 -22.82
N GLY A 737 46.91 6.70 -23.25
CA GLY A 737 47.31 7.95 -23.92
C GLY A 737 47.61 9.11 -22.97
N GLY A 738 47.89 8.81 -21.69
CA GLY A 738 48.30 9.80 -20.68
C GLY A 738 47.18 10.73 -20.21
N LYS A 739 45.93 10.45 -20.56
CA LYS A 739 44.78 11.29 -20.22
C LYS A 739 44.38 11.06 -18.76
N THR A 740 44.12 12.14 -18.03
CA THR A 740 43.81 12.09 -16.59
C THR A 740 42.52 12.85 -16.31
N LEU A 741 41.60 12.22 -15.59
CA LEU A 741 40.36 12.81 -15.09
C LEU A 741 40.45 12.96 -13.58
N SER A 742 40.68 14.18 -13.12
CA SER A 742 40.64 14.53 -11.69
C SER A 742 39.19 14.65 -11.23
N LEU A 743 38.83 13.95 -10.16
CA LEU A 743 37.49 13.99 -9.57
C LEU A 743 37.32 15.21 -8.67
N ARG A 744 36.10 15.74 -8.57
CA ARG A 744 35.78 16.80 -7.60
C ARG A 744 35.66 16.19 -6.19
N PRO A 745 36.01 16.91 -5.11
CA PRO A 745 35.88 16.43 -3.73
C PRO A 745 34.55 15.73 -3.40
N GLN A 746 33.45 16.30 -3.89
CA GLN A 746 32.08 15.80 -3.68
C GLN A 746 31.80 14.46 -4.39
N ASN A 747 32.63 14.10 -5.37
CA ASN A 747 32.56 12.82 -6.09
C ASN A 747 33.32 11.68 -5.36
N TYR A 748 34.08 11.95 -4.28
CA TYR A 748 34.78 10.90 -3.52
C TYR A 748 34.74 11.04 -1.99
N LEU A 749 34.29 12.15 -1.43
CA LEU A 749 34.02 12.30 0.01
C LEU A 749 32.59 12.83 0.20
N ILE A 750 31.67 11.92 0.53
CA ILE A 750 30.23 12.21 0.57
C ILE A 750 29.68 12.24 2.00
N PRO A 751 28.73 13.14 2.34
CA PRO A 751 27.99 13.02 3.60
C PRO A 751 27.08 11.79 3.54
N VAL A 752 27.03 11.04 4.64
CA VAL A 752 26.17 9.85 4.82
C VAL A 752 25.10 10.02 5.89
N ASP A 753 25.20 11.06 6.73
CA ASP A 753 24.18 11.48 7.69
C ASP A 753 24.04 13.01 7.78
N SER A 754 23.13 13.48 8.62
CA SER A 754 22.94 14.90 8.93
C SER A 754 23.68 15.36 10.19
N ALA A 755 24.53 14.51 10.78
CA ALA A 755 25.32 14.81 11.97
C ALA A 755 26.74 15.31 11.62
N GLY A 756 27.20 15.04 10.40
CA GLY A 756 28.52 15.46 9.91
C GLY A 756 29.46 14.30 9.60
N LYS A 757 28.96 13.06 9.49
CA LYS A 757 29.77 11.94 9.00
C LYS A 757 29.90 11.98 7.48
N PHE A 758 31.13 11.97 7.01
CA PHE A 758 31.48 11.84 5.59
C PHE A 758 32.26 10.55 5.34
N CYS A 759 32.06 9.89 4.21
CA CYS A 759 32.73 8.64 3.87
C CYS A 759 33.37 8.68 2.48
N PHE A 760 34.47 7.94 2.34
CA PHE A 760 35.17 7.78 1.07
C PHE A 760 34.33 6.93 0.11
N ALA A 761 33.86 7.53 -0.99
CA ALA A 761 32.76 7.02 -1.81
C ALA A 761 33.17 5.96 -2.85
N PHE A 762 34.09 5.07 -2.46
CA PHE A 762 34.50 3.88 -3.20
C PHE A 762 34.24 2.63 -2.35
N ALA A 763 34.07 1.48 -2.99
CA ALA A 763 33.93 0.20 -2.29
C ALA A 763 34.57 -0.94 -3.11
N PRO A 764 34.91 -2.08 -2.49
CA PRO A 764 35.34 -3.26 -3.22
C PRO A 764 34.17 -3.87 -4.00
N THR A 765 34.51 -4.78 -4.91
CA THR A 765 33.60 -5.65 -5.67
C THR A 765 33.93 -7.11 -5.36
N ASP A 766 32.91 -7.93 -5.17
CA ASP A 766 33.07 -9.39 -5.00
C ASP A 766 33.21 -10.11 -6.36
N GLY A 767 32.96 -9.39 -7.47
CA GLY A 767 33.11 -9.89 -8.84
C GLY A 767 34.51 -9.67 -9.43
N SER A 768 34.70 -10.08 -10.69
CA SER A 768 35.96 -9.82 -11.42
C SER A 768 36.02 -8.41 -12.04
N LEU A 769 34.88 -7.74 -12.21
CA LEU A 769 34.72 -6.50 -12.96
C LEU A 769 34.84 -5.25 -12.07
N SER A 770 35.60 -4.24 -12.50
CA SER A 770 35.57 -2.90 -11.88
C SER A 770 34.59 -1.99 -12.62
N ILE A 771 33.93 -1.10 -11.90
CA ILE A 771 32.80 -0.30 -12.36
C ILE A 771 32.97 1.14 -11.88
N ILE A 772 33.12 2.10 -12.79
CA ILE A 772 33.01 3.53 -12.50
C ILE A 772 31.53 3.85 -12.32
N GLY A 773 31.13 4.13 -11.07
CA GLY A 773 29.75 4.32 -10.65
C GLY A 773 29.27 5.78 -10.70
N ASN A 774 27.98 5.99 -10.42
CA ASN A 774 27.31 7.25 -10.72
C ASN A 774 27.75 8.44 -9.84
N ILE A 775 28.13 8.23 -8.57
CA ILE A 775 28.66 9.31 -7.72
C ILE A 775 29.94 9.90 -8.31
N GLN A 776 30.78 9.11 -8.97
CA GLN A 776 31.99 9.59 -9.63
C GLN A 776 31.73 10.28 -10.99
N GLN A 777 30.53 10.11 -11.56
CA GLN A 777 30.10 10.74 -12.80
C GLN A 777 29.28 12.02 -12.57
N GLN A 778 28.78 12.28 -11.36
CA GLN A 778 28.01 13.50 -11.07
C GLN A 778 28.79 14.77 -11.41
N GLY A 779 28.11 15.75 -12.02
CA GLY A 779 28.67 17.00 -12.53
C GLY A 779 29.61 16.84 -13.73
N THR A 780 29.75 15.64 -14.27
CA THR A 780 30.56 15.35 -15.46
C THR A 780 29.64 14.86 -16.58
N ARG A 781 29.76 15.46 -17.76
CA ARG A 781 29.11 14.93 -18.96
C ARG A 781 29.89 13.72 -19.43
N VAL A 782 29.22 12.60 -19.63
CA VAL A 782 29.81 11.38 -20.18
C VAL A 782 29.25 11.19 -21.58
N SER A 783 30.12 11.36 -22.58
CA SER A 783 29.78 11.19 -24.00
C SER A 783 30.41 9.92 -24.55
N TYR A 784 29.67 9.17 -25.34
CA TYR A 784 30.08 7.95 -26.01
C TYR A 784 29.98 8.18 -27.52
N ASP A 785 31.12 8.22 -28.19
CA ASP A 785 31.23 8.17 -29.64
C ASP A 785 31.31 6.69 -30.04
N LEU A 786 30.19 6.16 -30.55
CA LEU A 786 30.05 4.76 -30.89
C LEU A 786 30.64 4.45 -32.27
N ALA A 787 30.72 5.45 -33.15
CA ALA A 787 31.36 5.33 -34.46
C ALA A 787 32.88 5.20 -34.32
N ASN A 788 33.51 6.08 -33.54
CA ASN A 788 34.96 6.11 -33.34
C ASN A 788 35.44 5.26 -32.14
N SER A 789 34.51 4.62 -31.41
CA SER A 789 34.79 3.82 -30.21
C SER A 789 35.57 4.61 -29.14
N LEU A 790 35.08 5.80 -28.78
CA LEU A 790 35.63 6.66 -27.74
C LEU A 790 34.59 6.98 -26.67
N VAL A 791 35.04 7.13 -25.42
CA VAL A 791 34.29 7.77 -24.34
C VAL A 791 35.00 9.06 -23.95
N ALA A 792 34.24 10.09 -23.62
CA ALA A 792 34.73 11.41 -23.27
C ALA A 792 34.05 11.88 -21.99
N PHE A 793 34.86 12.38 -21.05
CA PHE A 793 34.43 12.92 -19.78
C PHE A 793 34.65 14.42 -19.78
N SER A 794 33.59 15.21 -19.68
CA SER A 794 33.65 16.67 -19.66
C SER A 794 33.24 17.20 -18.27
N PRO A 795 34.19 17.49 -17.37
CA PRO A 795 33.89 17.96 -16.02
C PRO A 795 33.20 19.33 -16.03
N ASN A 796 32.22 19.52 -15.14
CA ASN A 796 31.44 20.75 -15.01
C ASN A 796 30.71 21.17 -16.31
N LYS A 797 30.20 20.20 -17.08
CA LYS A 797 29.39 20.41 -18.30
C LYS A 797 27.95 19.87 -18.16
N CYS A 798 27.43 19.90 -16.92
CA CYS A 798 26.01 19.81 -16.57
C CYS A 798 25.51 21.19 -16.15
#